data_AF-A0A518DTW5-F1
#
_entry.id   AF-A0A518DTW5-F1
#
_cell.length_a   1.000
_cell.length_b   1.000
_cell.length_c   1.000
_cell.angle_alpha   90.00
_cell.angle_beta   90.00
_cell.angle_gamma   90.00
#
_symmetry.space_group_name_H-M   'P 1'
#
loop_
_entity.id
_entity.type
_entity.pdbx_description
1 polymer ?
#
loop_
_entity_poly.entity_id
_entity_poly.type
_entity_poly.pdbx_seq_one_letter_code
_entity_poly.pdbx_strand_id
1 'polypeptide(L)'
;MARVVLNRHAVEAGHLPDICLCCGAPATSRNLEEFKYRPTWVLMIKFLPSNYSVWTSGYSRFPAPFCEAHKSRLWLPFKARMAMLAAIALGGFCLIMGLLLMALSQVLGVLVLLGIPLMILTVLGLNTTAFWLDLKTPRAVEIKGDVLTLEPVPENFAYAVQHIGHVMEETSGMRWAPAAVAGHALVPLIGVSVASFGCLLSGAMHFMMEGGNAAPVARGNGRVEVVQPREPKIERSGPRNPNSSTNSNNSQPSGNNQGSGHSSAQNTPAPPAEMTIPAVLSDISSGTRSKSDAAFAWLKQQEFDASQQASVNKSLVQALSDRDKASKSLDLLAKWATAAQLPAIADVAKSSQNPTHLRREALATLAAIKDPTIAPEIAPLLKDFGLSSNVKSALIALGPTAAPAVAPYFNAEDSTARNNAREILRQLENADDLILAQIVTDLAKGSNNERRNALEYLKDAPIAEAYRAQIATQLNSLLTEKDLRSQALAAIRKWGGPENTDALVALLDLEKSFEFRDIANVLAQLGDPRAAEPIATGIPKFFTRRYAIEALETLGPAAEAAVVPYLADNDRTTAREAAKLMGQIATTRSKTLLAGARRNAVSKGWKDVDEALAAALAQAQTRQPPGEIDGQPTTPLTDAEFRTWSDASGSFRIEAAFVDFSNGKASLKKPDGAIISISPTKLSDVDRTYIQETMKRRGS
;
A
#
# COMPACT_ATOMS: atom_id res chain seq x y z
N MET A 1 34.49 13.16 -5.12
CA MET A 1 33.22 12.51 -4.68
C MET A 1 32.89 13.06 -3.32
N ALA A 2 31.68 13.53 -3.11
CA ALA A 2 31.22 14.17 -1.89
C ALA A 2 30.18 13.30 -1.16
N ARG A 3 29.92 13.67 0.09
CA ARG A 3 28.78 13.21 0.90
C ARG A 3 27.80 14.37 0.98
N VAL A 4 26.52 14.12 0.74
CA VAL A 4 25.47 15.16 0.78
C VAL A 4 24.37 14.77 1.75
N VAL A 5 23.98 15.71 2.61
CA VAL A 5 22.87 15.56 3.55
C VAL A 5 21.66 16.27 2.96
N LEU A 6 20.53 15.58 2.92
CA LEU A 6 19.31 16.00 2.27
C LEU A 6 18.14 15.90 3.25
N ASN A 7 17.18 16.82 3.12
CA ASN A 7 15.88 16.64 3.77
C ASN A 7 15.09 15.57 3.00
N ARG A 8 14.69 14.51 3.69
CA ARG A 8 14.01 13.34 3.13
C ARG A 8 12.69 13.73 2.46
N HIS A 9 11.87 14.55 3.11
CA HIS A 9 10.59 14.99 2.56
C HIS A 9 10.76 15.85 1.30
N ALA A 10 11.75 16.74 1.29
CA ALA A 10 12.05 17.56 0.11
C ALA A 10 12.45 16.69 -1.09
N VAL A 11 13.29 15.68 -0.86
CA VAL A 11 13.74 14.75 -1.89
C VAL A 11 12.62 13.84 -2.39
N GLU A 12 11.78 13.32 -1.48
CA GLU A 12 10.61 12.50 -1.83
C GLU A 12 9.58 13.31 -2.64
N ALA A 13 9.46 14.61 -2.39
CA ALA A 13 8.67 15.55 -3.20
C ALA A 13 9.34 15.97 -4.52
N GLY A 14 10.55 15.49 -4.81
CA GLY A 14 11.26 15.74 -6.07
C GLY A 14 12.05 17.04 -6.12
N HIS A 15 12.38 17.66 -4.99
CA HIS A 15 13.21 18.86 -4.94
C HIS A 15 14.72 18.53 -5.00
N LEU A 16 15.15 17.96 -6.13
CA LEU A 16 16.55 17.70 -6.46
C LEU A 16 16.99 18.55 -7.67
N PRO A 17 18.27 18.90 -7.80
CA PRO A 17 18.77 19.59 -8.98
C PRO A 17 18.64 18.71 -10.23
N ASP A 18 18.48 19.32 -11.41
CA ASP A 18 18.47 18.62 -12.71
C ASP A 18 19.87 18.20 -13.17
N ILE A 19 20.60 17.56 -12.25
CA ILE A 19 21.96 17.09 -12.40
C ILE A 19 21.99 15.61 -12.04
N CYS A 20 22.61 14.80 -12.88
CA CYS A 20 22.72 13.37 -12.73
C CYS A 20 23.42 13.00 -11.42
N LEU A 21 22.75 12.21 -10.59
CA LEU A 21 23.24 11.75 -9.29
C LEU A 21 24.52 10.90 -9.38
N CYS A 22 24.81 10.29 -10.54
CA CYS A 22 25.96 9.39 -10.73
C CYS A 22 27.21 10.07 -11.30
N CYS A 23 27.07 11.12 -12.10
CA CYS A 23 28.21 11.75 -12.80
C CYS A 23 28.20 13.27 -12.82
N GLY A 24 27.09 13.92 -12.44
CA GLY A 24 27.01 15.36 -12.40
C GLY A 24 26.76 16.05 -13.75
N ALA A 25 26.52 15.30 -14.82
CA ALA A 25 26.05 15.87 -16.09
C ALA A 25 24.56 16.28 -15.98
N PRO A 26 24.01 17.12 -16.88
CA PRO A 26 22.58 17.42 -16.91
C PRO A 26 21.72 16.14 -16.93
N ALA A 27 20.69 16.10 -16.09
CA ALA A 27 19.78 14.97 -16.03
C ALA A 27 18.75 15.03 -17.18
N THR A 28 18.49 13.88 -17.81
CA THR A 28 17.49 13.73 -18.87
C THR A 28 16.24 13.00 -18.40
N SER A 29 16.30 12.35 -17.23
CA SER A 29 15.23 11.54 -16.67
C SER A 29 15.22 11.62 -15.15
N ARG A 30 14.04 11.43 -14.55
CA ARG A 30 13.84 11.30 -13.11
C ARG A 30 13.10 10.00 -12.85
N ASN A 31 13.86 8.96 -12.47
CA ASN A 31 13.30 7.64 -12.20
C ASN A 31 13.05 7.49 -10.70
N LEU A 32 11.91 6.90 -10.34
CA LEU A 32 11.56 6.63 -8.96
C LEU A 32 12.38 5.44 -8.43
N GLU A 33 13.50 5.73 -7.78
CA GLU A 33 14.47 4.74 -7.30
C GLU A 33 14.37 4.52 -5.79
N GLU A 34 14.66 3.29 -5.35
CA GLU A 34 14.67 2.91 -3.93
C GLU A 34 16.11 2.85 -3.38
N PHE A 35 16.41 3.73 -2.43
CA PHE A 35 17.70 3.77 -1.73
C PHE A 35 17.58 3.10 -0.36
N LYS A 36 18.13 1.89 -0.24
CA LYS A 36 18.24 1.16 1.03
C LYS A 36 19.43 1.66 1.84
N TYR A 37 19.27 1.69 3.16
CA TYR A 37 20.35 1.98 4.10
C TYR A 37 21.50 0.97 3.94
N ARG A 38 22.67 1.46 3.52
CA ARG A 38 23.88 0.68 3.23
C ARG A 38 25.12 1.44 3.71
N PRO A 39 25.41 1.41 5.02
CA PRO A 39 26.59 2.08 5.56
C PRO A 39 27.87 1.41 5.04
N THR A 40 28.96 2.17 4.99
CA THR A 40 30.23 1.71 4.39
C THR A 40 30.78 0.43 5.05
N TRP A 41 30.59 0.28 6.37
CA TRP A 41 31.01 -0.94 7.08
C TRP A 41 30.27 -2.19 6.60
N VAL A 42 29.01 -2.08 6.17
CA VAL A 42 28.26 -3.21 5.60
C VAL A 42 28.90 -3.69 4.30
N LEU A 43 29.51 -2.79 3.50
CA LEU A 43 30.24 -3.21 2.29
C LEU A 43 31.47 -4.06 2.63
N MET A 44 32.13 -3.79 3.76
CA MET A 44 33.35 -4.52 4.18
C MET A 44 33.05 -5.93 4.68
N ILE A 45 31.85 -6.19 5.21
CA ILE A 45 31.46 -7.47 5.80
C ILE A 45 30.86 -8.45 4.75
N LYS A 46 30.62 -7.99 3.52
CA LYS A 46 29.99 -8.79 2.42
C LYS A 46 30.78 -10.02 1.95
N PHE A 47 31.97 -10.29 2.48
CA PHE A 47 32.71 -11.53 2.24
C PHE A 47 32.19 -12.72 3.08
N LEU A 48 31.27 -12.48 4.01
CA LEU A 48 30.66 -13.53 4.83
C LEU A 48 29.36 -14.07 4.19
N PRO A 49 29.23 -15.39 4.02
CA PRO A 49 28.01 -16.02 3.50
C PRO A 49 26.94 -16.07 4.61
N SER A 50 26.21 -14.96 4.83
CA SER A 50 24.99 -15.01 5.63
C SER A 50 24.02 -13.87 5.30
N ASN A 51 22.74 -14.12 5.54
CA ASN A 51 21.59 -13.25 5.26
C ASN A 51 21.62 -11.92 6.04
N TYR A 52 22.41 -10.95 5.60
CA TYR A 52 22.46 -9.60 6.18
C TYR A 52 21.24 -8.72 5.87
N SER A 53 20.23 -9.23 5.16
CA SER A 53 18.97 -8.51 4.90
C SER A 53 18.16 -8.21 6.17
N VAL A 54 18.50 -8.83 7.31
CA VAL A 54 17.76 -8.69 8.57
C VAL A 54 18.15 -7.41 9.37
N TRP A 55 19.30 -6.78 9.08
CA TRP A 55 19.83 -5.68 9.92
C TRP A 55 19.77 -4.27 9.31
N THR A 56 19.24 -4.11 8.10
CA THR A 56 19.10 -2.79 7.45
C THR A 56 17.63 -2.39 7.34
N SER A 57 16.97 -2.06 8.46
CA SER A 57 15.61 -1.50 8.46
C SER A 57 15.64 -0.01 8.14
N GLY A 58 15.60 0.32 6.84
CA GLY A 58 15.48 1.70 6.37
C GLY A 58 15.63 1.80 4.86
N TYR A 59 14.63 2.41 4.20
CA TYR A 59 14.68 2.76 2.78
C TYR A 59 14.01 4.12 2.58
N SER A 60 14.43 4.83 1.53
CA SER A 60 13.74 6.02 1.02
C SER A 60 13.61 5.88 -0.49
N ARG A 61 12.47 6.30 -1.02
CA ARG A 61 12.13 6.15 -2.44
C ARG A 61 11.80 7.52 -3.01
N PHE A 62 12.56 7.96 -4.01
CA PHE A 62 12.43 9.31 -4.55
C PHE A 62 12.79 9.40 -6.03
N PRO A 63 12.28 10.40 -6.76
CA PRO A 63 12.59 10.61 -8.18
C PRO A 63 14.03 11.12 -8.33
N ALA A 64 14.97 10.20 -8.53
CA ALA A 64 16.39 10.52 -8.64
C ALA A 64 16.74 10.96 -10.08
N PRO A 65 17.47 12.08 -10.25
CA PRO A 65 17.86 12.59 -11.56
C PRO A 65 19.02 11.79 -12.17
N PHE A 66 18.87 11.35 -13.42
CA PHE A 66 19.89 10.62 -14.18
C PHE A 66 20.01 11.12 -15.62
N CYS A 67 21.22 10.98 -16.20
CA CYS A 67 21.43 11.09 -17.65
C CYS A 67 21.20 9.72 -18.34
N GLU A 68 21.06 9.73 -19.66
CA GLU A 68 20.83 8.51 -20.47
C GLU A 68 21.85 7.39 -20.21
N ALA A 69 23.13 7.73 -20.01
CA ALA A 69 24.18 6.75 -19.73
C ALA A 69 24.03 6.09 -18.34
N HIS A 70 23.30 6.71 -17.41
CA HIS A 70 23.24 6.29 -16.01
C HIS A 70 21.85 5.88 -15.52
N LYS A 71 20.83 5.95 -16.38
CA LYS A 71 19.44 5.54 -16.04
C LYS A 71 19.31 4.10 -15.53
N SER A 72 20.25 3.21 -15.90
CA SER A 72 20.26 1.79 -15.50
C SER A 72 21.43 1.41 -14.59
N ARG A 73 22.27 2.39 -14.20
CA ARG A 73 23.54 2.11 -13.50
C ARG A 73 23.33 1.54 -12.09
N LEU A 74 22.24 1.90 -11.42
CA LEU A 74 21.93 1.40 -10.08
C LEU A 74 21.57 -0.11 -10.05
N TRP A 75 21.24 -0.69 -11.22
CA TRP A 75 20.94 -2.12 -11.36
C TRP A 75 22.15 -3.00 -11.71
N LEU A 76 23.27 -2.40 -12.14
CA LEU A 76 24.49 -3.14 -12.45
C LEU A 76 25.02 -4.03 -11.30
N PRO A 77 25.11 -3.55 -10.03
CA PRO A 77 25.57 -4.41 -8.94
C PRO A 77 24.59 -5.56 -8.66
N PHE A 78 23.29 -5.35 -8.86
CA PHE A 78 22.29 -6.41 -8.73
C PHE A 78 22.46 -7.46 -9.83
N LYS A 79 22.59 -7.05 -11.10
CA LYS A 79 22.84 -7.95 -12.23
C LYS A 79 24.13 -8.76 -12.07
N ALA A 80 25.21 -8.12 -11.62
CA ALA A 80 26.48 -8.80 -11.35
C ALA A 80 26.34 -9.90 -10.28
N ARG A 81 25.56 -9.64 -9.21
CA ARG A 81 25.28 -10.65 -8.17
C ARG A 81 24.41 -11.80 -8.67
N MET A 82 23.41 -11.53 -9.50
CA MET A 82 22.60 -12.59 -10.11
C MET A 82 23.44 -13.46 -11.03
N ALA A 83 24.35 -12.87 -11.81
CA ALA A 83 25.30 -13.60 -12.63
C ALA A 83 26.25 -14.46 -11.77
N MET A 84 26.71 -13.95 -10.62
CA MET A 84 27.52 -14.70 -9.67
C MET A 84 26.77 -15.89 -9.07
N LEU A 85 25.51 -15.73 -8.64
CA LEU A 85 24.70 -16.84 -8.13
C LEU A 85 24.46 -17.90 -9.20
N ALA A 86 24.20 -17.48 -10.45
CA ALA A 86 24.09 -18.41 -11.58
C ALA A 86 25.40 -19.17 -11.83
N ALA A 87 26.56 -18.50 -11.74
CA ALA A 87 27.87 -19.14 -11.88
C ALA A 87 28.17 -20.14 -10.74
N ILE A 88 27.77 -19.82 -9.50
CA ILE A 88 27.90 -20.74 -8.35
C ILE A 88 27.00 -21.96 -8.54
N ALA A 89 25.74 -21.76 -8.94
CA ALA A 89 24.80 -22.85 -9.17
C ALA A 89 25.29 -23.77 -10.31
N LEU A 90 25.81 -23.19 -11.40
CA LEU A 90 26.39 -23.94 -12.50
C LEU A 90 27.66 -24.69 -12.06
N GLY A 91 28.55 -24.05 -11.30
CA GLY A 91 29.74 -24.68 -10.74
C GLY A 91 29.40 -25.85 -9.80
N GLY A 92 28.42 -25.66 -8.91
CA GLY A 92 27.92 -26.72 -8.03
C GLY A 92 27.29 -27.88 -8.79
N PHE A 93 26.51 -27.59 -9.84
CA PHE A 93 25.95 -28.62 -10.72
C PHE A 93 27.05 -29.42 -11.43
N CYS A 94 28.06 -28.75 -11.99
CA CYS A 94 29.22 -29.41 -12.61
C CYS A 94 30.00 -30.27 -11.60
N LEU A 95 30.12 -29.82 -10.35
CA LEU A 95 30.80 -30.57 -9.28
C LEU A 95 30.01 -31.82 -8.90
N ILE A 96 28.69 -31.71 -8.70
CA ILE A 96 27.80 -32.84 -8.40
C ILE A 96 27.81 -33.86 -9.55
N MET A 97 27.67 -33.37 -10.80
CA MET A 97 27.71 -34.22 -11.99
C MET A 97 29.09 -34.88 -12.16
N GLY A 98 30.17 -34.14 -11.90
CA GLY A 98 31.53 -34.68 -11.89
C GLY A 98 31.72 -35.80 -10.87
N LEU A 99 31.23 -35.63 -9.64
CA LEU A 99 31.26 -36.67 -8.61
C LEU A 99 30.42 -37.91 -8.99
N LEU A 100 29.25 -37.71 -9.59
CA LEU A 100 28.42 -38.80 -10.14
C LEU A 100 29.14 -39.56 -11.26
N LEU A 101 29.83 -38.86 -12.15
CA LEU A 101 30.57 -39.46 -13.27
C LEU A 101 31.90 -40.11 -12.85
N MET A 102 32.52 -39.67 -11.75
CA MET A 102 33.69 -40.33 -11.17
C MET A 102 33.40 -41.76 -10.68
N ALA A 103 32.14 -42.06 -10.34
CA ALA A 103 31.70 -43.43 -10.04
C ALA A 103 31.67 -44.34 -11.30
N LEU A 104 31.71 -43.75 -12.50
CA LEU A 104 31.59 -44.46 -13.77
C LEU A 104 32.91 -44.55 -14.55
N SER A 105 33.92 -43.70 -14.27
CA SER A 105 35.24 -43.80 -14.91
C SER A 105 36.35 -43.09 -14.11
N GLN A 106 37.55 -43.69 -14.07
CA GLN A 106 38.72 -43.12 -13.37
C GLN A 106 39.39 -41.94 -14.10
N VAL A 107 38.96 -41.64 -15.34
CA VAL A 107 39.60 -40.62 -16.20
C VAL A 107 38.98 -39.22 -16.01
N LEU A 108 37.78 -39.11 -15.45
CA LEU A 108 37.10 -37.81 -15.27
C LEU A 108 37.49 -37.01 -14.01
N GLY A 109 38.35 -37.54 -13.13
CA GLY A 109 38.74 -36.87 -11.88
C GLY A 109 39.50 -35.55 -12.05
N VAL A 110 40.19 -35.35 -13.18
CA VAL A 110 40.97 -34.13 -13.47
C VAL A 110 40.06 -32.92 -13.68
N LEU A 111 38.85 -33.11 -14.21
CA LEU A 111 37.87 -32.03 -14.39
C LEU A 111 37.35 -31.49 -13.05
N VAL A 112 37.24 -32.34 -12.03
CA VAL A 112 36.83 -31.94 -10.68
C VAL A 112 37.94 -31.15 -9.99
N LEU A 113 39.21 -31.55 -10.18
CA LEU A 113 40.38 -30.86 -9.60
C LEU A 113 40.62 -29.47 -10.20
N LEU A 114 40.31 -29.25 -11.48
CA LEU A 114 40.44 -27.92 -12.11
C LEU A 114 39.18 -27.05 -11.97
N GLY A 115 38.00 -27.67 -11.85
CA GLY A 115 36.72 -26.96 -11.74
C GLY A 115 36.56 -26.17 -10.44
N ILE A 116 37.00 -26.73 -9.31
CA ILE A 116 36.87 -26.08 -8.00
C ILE A 116 37.70 -24.77 -7.92
N PRO A 117 39.00 -24.76 -8.28
CA PRO A 117 39.78 -23.53 -8.30
C PRO A 117 39.23 -22.46 -9.25
N LEU A 118 38.79 -22.86 -10.46
CA LEU A 118 38.23 -21.93 -11.44
C LEU A 118 36.93 -21.30 -10.92
N MET A 119 36.08 -22.09 -10.26
CA MET A 119 34.86 -21.59 -9.61
C MET A 119 35.21 -20.59 -8.50
N ILE A 120 36.17 -20.92 -7.62
CA ILE A 120 36.62 -20.03 -6.54
C ILE A 120 37.15 -18.71 -7.12
N LEU A 121 37.99 -18.75 -8.16
CA LEU A 121 38.51 -17.55 -8.82
C LEU A 121 37.40 -16.71 -9.46
N THR A 122 36.42 -17.35 -10.09
CA THR A 122 35.27 -16.66 -10.69
C THR A 122 34.41 -15.97 -9.62
N VAL A 123 34.14 -16.66 -8.51
CA VAL A 123 33.39 -16.11 -7.37
C VAL A 123 34.14 -14.94 -6.74
N LEU A 124 35.45 -15.05 -6.54
CA LEU A 124 36.29 -13.96 -6.02
C LEU A 124 36.34 -12.76 -6.99
N GLY A 125 36.49 -13.01 -8.30
CA GLY A 125 36.49 -11.97 -9.33
C GLY A 125 35.16 -11.22 -9.43
N LEU A 126 34.03 -11.94 -9.39
CA LEU A 126 32.70 -11.35 -9.41
C LEU A 126 32.37 -10.59 -8.11
N ASN A 127 32.83 -11.08 -6.96
CA ASN A 127 32.60 -10.40 -5.69
C ASN A 127 33.44 -9.10 -5.59
N THR A 128 34.71 -9.15 -6.00
CA THR A 128 35.57 -7.95 -6.04
C THR A 128 35.04 -6.90 -7.01
N THR A 129 34.60 -7.28 -8.21
CA THR A 129 33.98 -6.35 -9.16
C THR A 129 32.67 -5.75 -8.63
N ALA A 130 31.80 -6.56 -8.02
CA ALA A 130 30.57 -6.07 -7.39
C ALA A 130 30.84 -5.10 -6.23
N PHE A 131 31.87 -5.37 -5.42
CA PHE A 131 32.31 -4.49 -4.33
C PHE A 131 32.80 -3.13 -4.86
N TRP A 132 33.65 -3.13 -5.89
CA TRP A 132 34.12 -1.91 -6.53
C TRP A 132 32.99 -1.10 -7.19
N LEU A 133 31.98 -1.78 -7.75
CA LEU A 133 30.78 -1.14 -8.27
C LEU A 133 29.95 -0.50 -7.15
N ASP A 134 29.69 -1.23 -6.06
CA ASP A 134 28.95 -0.73 -4.89
C ASP A 134 29.62 0.53 -4.28
N LEU A 135 30.96 0.56 -4.24
CA LEU A 135 31.72 1.72 -3.73
C LEU A 135 31.55 2.97 -4.60
N LYS A 136 31.35 2.79 -5.91
CA LYS A 136 31.22 3.89 -6.89
C LYS A 136 29.78 4.26 -7.21
N THR A 137 28.79 3.53 -6.69
CA THR A 137 27.37 3.84 -6.85
C THR A 137 26.84 4.66 -5.67
N PRO A 138 26.07 5.73 -5.91
CA PRO A 138 25.42 6.49 -4.85
C PRO A 138 24.55 5.58 -3.97
N ARG A 139 24.70 5.67 -2.64
CA ARG A 139 23.91 4.89 -1.67
C ARG A 139 23.50 5.74 -0.47
N ALA A 140 22.44 5.34 0.23
CA ALA A 140 22.06 5.96 1.48
C ALA A 140 22.91 5.42 2.64
N VAL A 141 23.74 6.28 3.24
CA VAL A 141 24.61 5.94 4.38
C VAL A 141 23.97 6.27 5.72
N GLU A 142 22.94 7.12 5.73
CA GLU A 142 22.15 7.45 6.92
C GLU A 142 20.72 7.79 6.52
N ILE A 143 19.75 7.20 7.22
CA ILE A 143 18.31 7.49 7.09
C ILE A 143 17.75 7.59 8.51
N LYS A 144 17.54 8.81 9.03
CA LYS A 144 17.01 9.06 10.38
C LYS A 144 16.00 10.20 10.34
N GLY A 145 14.74 9.92 10.66
CA GLY A 145 13.66 10.91 10.57
C GLY A 145 13.65 11.58 9.20
N ASP A 146 13.84 12.89 9.20
CA ASP A 146 13.83 13.75 8.00
C ASP A 146 15.20 13.89 7.34
N VAL A 147 16.23 13.21 7.84
CA VAL A 147 17.60 13.31 7.32
C VAL A 147 17.94 12.09 6.46
N LEU A 148 18.32 12.36 5.21
CA LEU A 148 18.83 11.39 4.24
C LEU A 148 20.25 11.77 3.83
N THR A 149 21.23 10.89 4.03
CA THR A 149 22.59 11.14 3.57
C THR A 149 22.98 10.20 2.42
N LEU A 150 23.43 10.76 1.29
CA LEU A 150 23.90 10.02 0.12
C LEU A 150 25.44 10.07 -0.02
N GLU A 151 26.04 8.93 -0.33
CA GLU A 151 27.48 8.79 -0.59
C GLU A 151 27.80 7.58 -1.50
N PRO A 152 28.79 7.67 -2.42
CA PRO A 152 29.38 8.90 -2.93
C PRO A 152 28.44 9.59 -3.94
N VAL A 153 28.49 10.91 -3.98
CA VAL A 153 27.88 11.72 -5.05
C VAL A 153 28.93 12.59 -5.75
N PRO A 154 28.71 13.00 -7.01
CA PRO A 154 29.56 13.98 -7.70
C PRO A 154 29.60 15.33 -6.97
N GLU A 155 30.73 16.04 -7.02
CA GLU A 155 30.90 17.34 -6.32
C GLU A 155 30.01 18.44 -6.87
N ASN A 156 29.79 18.49 -8.17
CA ASN A 156 28.83 19.39 -8.80
C ASN A 156 27.37 19.10 -8.41
N PHE A 157 27.01 17.84 -8.19
CA PHE A 157 25.70 17.49 -7.63
C PHE A 157 25.57 18.00 -6.19
N ALA A 158 26.59 17.75 -5.35
CA ALA A 158 26.60 18.24 -3.97
C ALA A 158 26.55 19.78 -3.90
N TYR A 159 27.32 20.46 -4.76
CA TYR A 159 27.29 21.91 -4.89
C TYR A 159 25.91 22.43 -5.30
N ALA A 160 25.28 21.82 -6.30
CA ALA A 160 23.95 22.23 -6.74
C ALA A 160 22.87 22.04 -5.67
N VAL A 161 22.97 20.98 -4.87
CA VAL A 161 22.08 20.77 -3.71
C VAL A 161 22.21 21.91 -2.69
N GLN A 162 23.44 22.36 -2.40
CA GLN A 162 23.68 23.46 -1.45
C GLN A 162 23.10 24.81 -1.90
N HIS A 163 22.90 25.00 -3.22
CA HIS A 163 22.40 26.25 -3.81
C HIS A 163 20.90 26.22 -4.13
N ILE A 164 20.22 25.11 -3.88
CA ILE A 164 18.76 25.03 -3.89
C ILE A 164 18.31 25.44 -2.48
N GLY A 165 17.71 26.63 -2.35
CA GLY A 165 17.44 27.36 -1.09
C GLY A 165 16.50 26.71 -0.06
N HIS A 166 16.54 25.40 0.12
CA HIS A 166 15.76 24.62 1.08
C HIS A 166 16.57 23.51 1.80
N VAL A 167 17.90 23.64 1.91
CA VAL A 167 18.72 22.72 2.71
C VAL A 167 19.13 23.40 4.02
N MET A 168 18.95 22.68 5.13
CA MET A 168 19.31 23.14 6.47
C MET A 168 20.76 23.63 6.52
N GLU A 169 20.92 24.76 7.21
CA GLU A 169 22.16 25.46 7.50
C GLU A 169 23.29 24.53 7.96
N GLU A 170 24.47 24.81 7.41
CA GLU A 170 25.72 24.07 7.55
C GLU A 170 26.24 24.11 9.01
N THR A 171 26.32 22.95 9.69
CA THR A 171 27.20 22.85 10.87
C THR A 171 28.65 22.76 10.38
N SER A 172 29.25 23.93 10.14
CA SER A 172 30.69 24.08 9.91
C SER A 172 31.44 23.69 11.20
N GLY A 173 32.11 22.53 11.22
CA GLY A 173 32.89 22.16 12.39
C GLY A 173 33.43 20.74 12.51
N MET A 174 33.86 20.06 11.43
CA MET A 174 34.77 18.92 11.60
C MET A 174 35.58 18.63 10.33
N ARG A 175 36.76 19.24 10.21
CA ARG A 175 37.81 18.76 9.30
C ARG A 175 38.36 17.47 9.88
N TRP A 176 38.02 16.32 9.31
CA TRP A 176 38.71 15.07 9.58
C TRP A 176 39.89 14.94 8.62
N ALA A 177 41.10 14.82 9.18
CA ALA A 177 42.27 14.39 8.43
C ALA A 177 42.12 12.89 8.08
N PRO A 178 42.56 12.42 6.90
CA PRO A 178 42.57 10.99 6.63
C PRO A 178 43.56 10.33 7.58
N ALA A 179 43.07 9.44 8.44
CA ALA A 179 43.92 8.58 9.26
C ALA A 179 44.72 7.67 8.32
N ALA A 180 46.02 7.92 8.25
CA ALA A 180 47.00 6.96 7.80
C ALA A 180 46.93 5.74 8.73
N VAL A 181 46.40 4.63 8.24
CA VAL A 181 46.52 3.35 8.93
C VAL A 181 47.92 2.83 8.64
N ALA A 182 48.84 3.19 9.53
CA ALA A 182 50.12 2.53 9.68
C ALA A 182 49.86 1.07 10.07
N GLY A 183 50.57 0.16 9.39
CA GLY A 183 50.58 -1.25 9.69
C GLY A 183 51.35 -1.59 10.98
N HIS A 184 51.42 -2.91 11.20
CA HIS A 184 51.98 -3.63 12.35
C HIS A 184 50.98 -3.77 13.52
N ALA A 185 50.79 -4.93 14.15
CA ALA A 185 51.25 -6.30 13.94
C ALA A 185 50.49 -7.14 14.99
N LEU A 186 49.99 -8.32 14.61
CA LEU A 186 49.97 -9.55 15.42
C LEU A 186 49.34 -10.70 14.61
N VAL A 187 50.26 -11.45 14.00
CA VAL A 187 50.18 -12.83 13.46
C VAL A 187 50.31 -13.78 14.71
N PRO A 188 50.06 -15.11 14.71
CA PRO A 188 50.03 -16.07 13.59
C PRO A 188 48.92 -17.16 13.71
N LEU A 189 48.71 -18.20 12.89
CA LEU A 189 49.58 -19.21 12.28
C LEU A 189 48.66 -20.10 11.39
N ILE A 190 48.94 -20.24 10.10
CA ILE A 190 48.96 -21.48 9.29
C ILE A 190 49.42 -21.00 7.92
N GLY A 191 50.72 -21.10 7.70
CA GLY A 191 51.33 -21.05 6.39
C GLY A 191 51.61 -22.48 5.93
N VAL A 192 51.19 -22.82 4.72
CA VAL A 192 52.02 -23.58 3.78
C VAL A 192 51.81 -22.95 2.39
N SER A 193 52.95 -22.66 1.76
CA SER A 193 53.21 -21.95 0.52
C SER A 193 52.42 -22.39 -0.72
N VAL A 194 52.01 -21.42 -1.55
CA VAL A 194 52.18 -21.49 -3.02
C VAL A 194 52.55 -20.10 -3.53
N ALA A 195 53.84 -19.77 -3.45
CA ALA A 195 54.47 -18.80 -4.33
C ALA A 195 55.00 -19.59 -5.53
N SER A 196 54.20 -19.68 -6.59
CA SER A 196 54.57 -20.02 -7.97
C SER A 196 53.28 -20.08 -8.78
N PHE A 197 52.88 -18.99 -9.42
CA PHE A 197 52.11 -18.92 -10.68
C PHE A 197 51.82 -17.44 -11.00
N GLY A 198 52.90 -16.66 -11.12
CA GLY A 198 52.89 -15.38 -11.81
C GLY A 198 53.45 -15.61 -13.22
N CYS A 199 52.56 -15.91 -14.17
CA CYS A 199 52.75 -15.75 -15.62
C CYS A 199 51.51 -16.35 -16.30
N LEU A 200 50.78 -15.50 -17.04
CA LEU A 200 49.57 -15.73 -17.87
C LEU A 200 48.35 -14.94 -17.37
N LEU A 201 48.43 -13.61 -17.47
CA LEU A 201 47.31 -12.70 -17.78
C LEU A 201 47.87 -11.29 -18.10
N SER A 202 48.92 -11.25 -18.91
CA SER A 202 49.43 -10.03 -19.54
C SER A 202 49.07 -10.10 -21.01
N GLY A 203 48.02 -9.38 -21.41
CA GLY A 203 47.53 -9.40 -22.79
C GLY A 203 46.12 -8.88 -23.00
N ALA A 204 45.72 -7.75 -22.38
CA ALA A 204 44.55 -6.95 -22.81
C ALA A 204 44.45 -5.57 -22.10
N MET A 205 45.57 -4.94 -21.74
CA MET A 205 45.56 -3.60 -21.10
C MET A 205 46.66 -2.70 -21.68
N HIS A 206 46.81 -2.73 -23.01
CA HIS A 206 47.74 -1.84 -23.71
C HIS A 206 47.07 -1.12 -24.88
N PHE A 207 45.90 -0.53 -24.62
CA PHE A 207 45.28 0.46 -25.50
C PHE A 207 44.25 1.26 -24.70
N MET A 208 44.71 2.36 -24.09
CA MET A 208 43.96 3.55 -23.61
C MET A 208 44.65 4.10 -22.37
N MET A 209 45.79 4.76 -22.56
CA MET A 209 46.22 5.97 -21.84
C MET A 209 47.67 6.26 -22.22
N GLU A 210 47.87 7.05 -23.27
CA GLU A 210 49.01 7.97 -23.36
C GLU A 210 48.70 9.06 -24.40
N GLY A 211 48.93 10.31 -24.01
CA GLY A 211 48.62 11.50 -24.79
C GLY A 211 48.26 12.69 -23.91
N GLY A 212 49.07 12.96 -22.87
CA GLY A 212 49.09 14.25 -22.22
C GLY A 212 49.96 15.24 -23.00
N ASN A 213 49.55 16.51 -23.02
CA ASN A 213 50.46 17.66 -23.10
C ASN A 213 49.80 18.86 -22.41
N ALA A 214 50.46 19.37 -21.36
CA ALA A 214 50.30 20.74 -20.83
C ALA A 214 51.05 21.72 -21.77
N ALA A 215 50.84 23.04 -21.87
CA ALA A 215 50.26 24.14 -21.08
C ALA A 215 49.92 25.30 -22.10
N PRO A 216 49.69 26.60 -21.78
CA PRO A 216 49.58 27.33 -20.51
C PRO A 216 48.40 28.33 -20.42
N VAL A 217 48.33 29.04 -19.28
CA VAL A 217 47.41 30.12 -18.90
C VAL A 217 47.54 31.37 -19.79
N ALA A 218 46.40 31.96 -20.19
CA ALA A 218 46.30 33.38 -20.57
C ALA A 218 44.92 33.97 -20.24
N ARG A 219 44.94 35.16 -19.61
CA ARG A 219 43.81 36.07 -19.33
C ARG A 219 43.19 36.62 -20.62
N GLY A 220 41.89 36.96 -20.59
CA GLY A 220 41.32 37.89 -21.56
C GLY A 220 39.80 37.97 -21.55
N ASN A 221 39.29 39.04 -20.92
CA ASN A 221 38.03 39.79 -21.09
C ASN A 221 36.88 39.24 -21.94
N GLY A 222 35.67 39.46 -21.43
CA GLY A 222 34.45 38.86 -21.92
C GLY A 222 33.79 39.55 -23.11
N ARG A 223 32.69 38.94 -23.54
CA ARG A 223 31.53 39.63 -24.09
C ARG A 223 30.34 38.68 -24.07
N VAL A 224 29.22 39.17 -23.56
CA VAL A 224 27.90 38.58 -23.70
C VAL A 224 27.52 38.65 -25.19
N GLU A 225 27.20 37.51 -25.80
CA GLU A 225 26.48 37.47 -27.07
C GLU A 225 25.22 36.63 -26.88
N VAL A 226 24.08 37.32 -26.88
CA VAL A 226 22.76 36.74 -27.00
C VAL A 226 22.61 36.27 -28.44
N VAL A 227 22.67 34.95 -28.66
CA VAL A 227 22.31 34.35 -29.94
C VAL A 227 20.94 33.68 -29.77
N GLN A 228 19.95 34.23 -30.46
CA GLN A 228 18.60 33.68 -30.55
C GLN A 228 18.63 32.24 -31.13
N PRO A 229 17.78 31.32 -30.66
CA PRO A 229 17.68 30.00 -31.26
C PRO A 229 16.96 30.07 -32.62
N ARG A 230 17.61 29.52 -33.67
CA ARG A 230 16.96 29.12 -34.92
C ARG A 230 16.03 27.94 -34.67
N GLU A 231 14.82 28.04 -35.21
CA GLU A 231 13.76 27.02 -35.18
C GLU A 231 14.21 25.65 -35.70
N PRO A 232 13.82 24.54 -35.05
CA PRO A 232 13.83 23.22 -35.65
C PRO A 232 12.48 22.87 -36.30
N LYS A 233 12.59 22.40 -37.54
CA LYS A 233 11.55 21.93 -38.45
C LYS A 233 10.74 20.77 -37.84
N ILE A 234 9.43 20.95 -37.77
CA ILE A 234 8.45 19.96 -37.27
C ILE A 234 8.04 19.04 -38.43
N GLU A 235 8.33 17.75 -38.34
CA GLU A 235 7.67 16.70 -39.15
C GLU A 235 6.40 16.24 -38.44
N ARG A 236 5.24 16.45 -39.08
CA ARG A 236 3.93 15.95 -38.66
C ARG A 236 3.61 14.65 -39.39
N SER A 237 3.37 13.58 -38.63
CA SER A 237 2.64 12.40 -39.11
C SER A 237 1.16 12.52 -38.72
N GLY A 238 0.27 12.44 -39.72
CA GLY A 238 -1.18 12.51 -39.58
C GLY A 238 -1.87 11.25 -40.14
N PRO A 239 -3.18 11.08 -39.91
CA PRO A 239 -3.80 9.79 -39.60
C PRO A 239 -4.42 9.05 -40.80
N ARG A 240 -4.73 7.77 -40.60
CA ARG A 240 -5.32 6.85 -41.60
C ARG A 240 -6.76 6.48 -41.20
N ASN A 241 -7.72 6.67 -42.10
CA ASN A 241 -9.00 5.95 -42.16
C ASN A 241 -9.46 5.85 -43.64
N PRO A 242 -10.17 4.78 -44.08
CA PRO A 242 -10.32 4.41 -45.49
C PRO A 242 -11.72 4.72 -46.06
N ASN A 243 -11.82 4.90 -47.38
CA ASN A 243 -12.73 4.13 -48.24
C ASN A 243 -12.68 4.53 -49.73
N SER A 244 -13.01 3.53 -50.55
CA SER A 244 -13.60 3.54 -51.90
C SER A 244 -12.83 4.17 -53.07
N SER A 245 -12.63 3.40 -54.14
CA SER A 245 -13.42 3.53 -55.38
C SER A 245 -12.91 2.58 -56.50
N THR A 246 -13.85 1.83 -57.10
CA THR A 246 -14.05 1.58 -58.55
C THR A 246 -12.84 1.53 -59.50
N ASN A 247 -12.73 0.51 -60.36
CA ASN A 247 -13.20 0.55 -61.77
C ASN A 247 -12.89 -0.77 -62.53
N SER A 248 -13.45 -0.87 -63.74
CA SER A 248 -13.88 -2.05 -64.49
C SER A 248 -12.94 -2.50 -65.62
N ASN A 249 -13.20 -3.73 -66.12
CA ASN A 249 -12.98 -4.27 -67.49
C ASN A 249 -11.51 -4.39 -67.99
N ASN A 250 -11.06 -5.44 -68.70
CA ASN A 250 -11.70 -6.15 -69.81
C ASN A 250 -10.91 -7.43 -70.21
N SER A 251 -11.61 -8.40 -70.82
CA SER A 251 -11.19 -9.31 -71.91
C SER A 251 -10.31 -10.56 -71.72
N GLN A 252 -10.97 -11.71 -71.99
CA GLN A 252 -10.61 -13.06 -72.49
C GLN A 252 -9.56 -13.18 -73.64
N PRO A 253 -9.23 -14.36 -74.26
CA PRO A 253 -9.84 -15.73 -74.21
C PRO A 253 -8.89 -16.97 -74.23
N SER A 254 -9.54 -18.15 -74.27
CA SER A 254 -9.13 -19.46 -74.85
C SER A 254 -8.70 -20.54 -73.83
N GLY A 255 -9.21 -21.76 -73.76
CA GLY A 255 -10.14 -22.55 -74.59
C GLY A 255 -9.69 -24.01 -74.58
N ASN A 256 -10.47 -24.95 -74.02
CA ASN A 256 -10.66 -26.32 -74.55
C ASN A 256 -11.58 -27.23 -73.69
N ASN A 257 -12.80 -27.36 -74.21
CA ASN A 257 -13.64 -28.51 -74.52
C ASN A 257 -13.40 -29.95 -73.97
N GLN A 258 -14.55 -30.66 -73.91
CA GLN A 258 -14.84 -32.10 -73.76
C GLN A 258 -14.92 -32.61 -72.30
N GLY A 259 -16.01 -33.23 -71.80
CA GLY A 259 -17.18 -33.82 -72.43
C GLY A 259 -17.41 -35.21 -71.83
N SER A 260 -18.40 -35.38 -70.94
CA SER A 260 -19.16 -36.63 -70.75
C SER A 260 -20.19 -36.43 -69.62
N GLY A 261 -21.46 -36.45 -70.02
CA GLY A 261 -22.58 -36.39 -69.10
C GLY A 261 -22.83 -37.73 -68.42
N HIS A 262 -23.26 -37.67 -67.16
CA HIS A 262 -24.21 -38.59 -66.56
C HIS A 262 -25.32 -37.75 -65.94
N SER A 263 -26.53 -37.91 -66.50
CA SER A 263 -27.75 -37.36 -65.92
C SER A 263 -28.15 -38.19 -64.71
N SER A 264 -28.26 -37.55 -63.55
CA SER A 264 -29.15 -37.99 -62.47
C SER A 264 -30.09 -36.84 -62.18
N ALA A 265 -31.35 -37.07 -62.50
CA ALA A 265 -32.46 -36.17 -62.25
C ALA A 265 -32.76 -36.05 -60.75
N GLN A 266 -33.29 -34.89 -60.37
CA GLN A 266 -34.14 -34.62 -59.20
C GLN A 266 -33.47 -34.64 -57.81
N ASN A 267 -33.20 -33.42 -57.31
CA ASN A 267 -33.74 -32.94 -56.03
C ASN A 267 -33.48 -31.42 -55.93
N THR A 268 -34.25 -30.63 -56.66
CA THR A 268 -34.51 -29.25 -56.24
C THR A 268 -35.37 -29.34 -54.97
N PRO A 269 -34.93 -28.78 -53.83
CA PRO A 269 -35.82 -28.69 -52.67
C PRO A 269 -37.03 -27.87 -53.08
N ALA A 270 -38.22 -28.38 -52.75
CA ALA A 270 -39.47 -27.64 -52.85
C ALA A 270 -39.34 -26.24 -52.21
N PRO A 271 -40.11 -25.23 -52.68
CA PRO A 271 -40.16 -23.94 -51.99
C PRO A 271 -40.52 -24.20 -50.52
N PRO A 272 -39.81 -23.60 -49.54
CA PRO A 272 -40.11 -23.89 -48.14
C PRO A 272 -41.57 -23.51 -47.88
N ALA A 273 -42.32 -24.48 -47.37
CA ALA A 273 -43.61 -24.22 -46.72
C ALA A 273 -43.42 -22.99 -45.81
N GLU A 274 -44.39 -22.06 -45.81
CA GLU A 274 -44.37 -20.87 -44.96
C GLU A 274 -43.82 -21.24 -43.58
N MET A 275 -42.59 -20.80 -43.27
CA MET A 275 -41.95 -21.11 -42.00
C MET A 275 -42.73 -20.36 -40.92
N THR A 276 -43.67 -21.05 -40.31
CA THR A 276 -44.38 -20.56 -39.13
C THR A 276 -43.54 -20.82 -37.89
N ILE A 277 -43.66 -19.96 -36.88
CA ILE A 277 -42.91 -20.11 -35.61
C ILE A 277 -43.05 -21.53 -35.02
N PRO A 278 -44.25 -22.16 -34.95
CA PRO A 278 -44.37 -23.53 -34.46
C PRO A 278 -43.54 -24.56 -35.24
N ALA A 279 -43.48 -24.46 -36.57
CA ALA A 279 -42.67 -25.35 -37.39
C ALA A 279 -41.16 -25.16 -37.13
N VAL A 280 -40.73 -23.91 -37.02
CA VAL A 280 -39.33 -23.55 -36.70
C VAL A 280 -38.93 -24.04 -35.31
N LEU A 281 -39.81 -23.92 -34.32
CA LEU A 281 -39.54 -24.41 -32.95
C LEU A 281 -39.39 -25.95 -32.91
N SER A 282 -40.17 -26.68 -33.72
CA SER A 282 -40.04 -28.13 -33.88
C SER A 282 -38.71 -28.52 -34.54
N ASP A 283 -38.28 -27.75 -35.55
CA ASP A 283 -36.99 -27.97 -36.21
C ASP A 283 -35.80 -27.66 -35.28
N ILE A 284 -35.93 -26.71 -34.35
CA ILE A 284 -34.92 -26.46 -33.29
C ILE A 284 -34.82 -27.64 -32.33
N SER A 285 -35.95 -28.15 -31.84
CA SER A 285 -35.97 -29.23 -30.84
C SER A 285 -35.57 -30.59 -31.42
N SER A 286 -36.08 -30.94 -32.60
CA SER A 286 -36.03 -32.31 -33.14
C SER A 286 -35.56 -32.42 -34.60
N GLY A 287 -35.27 -31.30 -35.26
CA GLY A 287 -34.78 -31.30 -36.63
C GLY A 287 -33.37 -31.87 -36.75
N THR A 288 -33.01 -32.31 -37.97
CA THR A 288 -31.62 -32.62 -38.33
C THR A 288 -30.76 -31.36 -38.19
N ARG A 289 -29.44 -31.50 -38.08
CA ARG A 289 -28.51 -30.37 -37.96
C ARG A 289 -28.76 -29.26 -38.99
N SER A 290 -28.98 -29.64 -40.25
CA SER A 290 -29.29 -28.69 -41.33
C SER A 290 -30.63 -27.95 -41.12
N LYS A 291 -31.67 -28.66 -40.67
CA LYS A 291 -32.97 -28.04 -40.37
C LYS A 291 -32.88 -27.12 -39.15
N SER A 292 -32.21 -27.56 -38.09
CA SER A 292 -32.01 -26.71 -36.91
C SER A 292 -31.19 -25.46 -37.24
N ASP A 293 -30.15 -25.58 -38.09
CA ASP A 293 -29.33 -24.44 -38.51
C ASP A 293 -30.15 -23.43 -39.32
N ALA A 294 -30.98 -23.89 -40.24
CA ALA A 294 -31.91 -23.03 -40.98
C ALA A 294 -32.94 -22.38 -40.04
N ALA A 295 -33.46 -23.12 -39.06
CA ALA A 295 -34.42 -22.62 -38.08
C ALA A 295 -33.83 -21.52 -37.18
N PHE A 296 -32.61 -21.71 -36.66
CA PHE A 296 -31.89 -20.68 -35.91
C PHE A 296 -31.63 -19.42 -36.76
N ALA A 297 -31.18 -19.59 -38.00
CA ALA A 297 -30.90 -18.48 -38.92
C ALA A 297 -32.17 -17.68 -39.25
N TRP A 298 -33.30 -18.37 -39.46
CA TRP A 298 -34.58 -17.74 -39.70
C TRP A 298 -35.09 -16.99 -38.47
N LEU A 299 -35.05 -17.60 -37.28
CA LEU A 299 -35.53 -16.99 -36.03
C LEU A 299 -34.71 -15.75 -35.64
N LYS A 300 -33.42 -15.71 -35.98
CA LYS A 300 -32.56 -14.53 -35.77
C LYS A 300 -33.02 -13.29 -36.53
N GLN A 301 -33.65 -13.48 -37.69
CA GLN A 301 -34.15 -12.39 -38.53
C GLN A 301 -35.53 -11.89 -38.11
N GLN A 302 -36.26 -12.64 -37.28
CA GLN A 302 -37.61 -12.27 -36.88
C GLN A 302 -37.61 -11.08 -35.91
N GLU A 303 -38.61 -10.22 -36.06
CA GLU A 303 -38.92 -9.19 -35.08
C GLU A 303 -39.40 -9.82 -33.76
N PHE A 304 -39.18 -9.10 -32.66
CA PHE A 304 -39.60 -9.58 -31.35
C PHE A 304 -41.13 -9.56 -31.24
N ASP A 305 -41.71 -10.71 -30.92
CA ASP A 305 -43.16 -10.86 -30.68
C ASP A 305 -43.40 -11.44 -29.28
N ALA A 306 -43.98 -10.60 -28.40
CA ALA A 306 -44.30 -10.96 -27.03
C ALA A 306 -45.28 -12.14 -26.93
N SER A 307 -46.17 -12.33 -27.92
CA SER A 307 -47.15 -13.42 -27.91
C SER A 307 -46.50 -14.80 -28.09
N GLN A 308 -45.36 -14.85 -28.77
CA GLN A 308 -44.63 -16.08 -29.07
C GLN A 308 -43.41 -16.31 -28.16
N GLN A 309 -43.04 -15.30 -27.36
CA GLN A 309 -41.84 -15.31 -26.52
C GLN A 309 -41.75 -16.53 -25.60
N ALA A 310 -42.86 -16.94 -24.97
CA ALA A 310 -42.88 -18.09 -24.06
C ALA A 310 -42.53 -19.41 -24.77
N SER A 311 -43.11 -19.63 -25.94
CA SER A 311 -42.86 -20.82 -26.77
C SER A 311 -41.42 -20.84 -27.30
N VAL A 312 -40.93 -19.68 -27.77
CA VAL A 312 -39.55 -19.51 -28.22
C VAL A 312 -38.57 -19.81 -27.08
N ASN A 313 -38.74 -19.19 -25.92
CA ASN A 313 -37.84 -19.38 -24.78
C ASN A 313 -37.80 -20.84 -24.30
N LYS A 314 -38.93 -21.54 -24.29
CA LYS A 314 -38.98 -22.97 -23.95
C LYS A 314 -38.10 -23.81 -24.87
N SER A 315 -38.22 -23.63 -26.19
CA SER A 315 -37.43 -24.40 -27.16
C SER A 315 -35.95 -24.03 -27.11
N LEU A 316 -35.61 -22.75 -26.92
CA LEU A 316 -34.22 -22.30 -26.81
C LEU A 316 -33.54 -22.85 -25.55
N VAL A 317 -34.23 -22.87 -24.40
CA VAL A 317 -33.69 -23.48 -23.17
C VAL A 317 -33.47 -24.98 -23.34
N GLN A 318 -34.41 -25.68 -23.97
CA GLN A 318 -34.24 -27.11 -24.25
C GLN A 318 -33.00 -27.38 -25.13
N ALA A 319 -32.75 -26.51 -26.11
CA ALA A 319 -31.60 -26.60 -27.00
C ALA A 319 -30.25 -26.30 -26.34
N LEU A 320 -30.21 -25.72 -25.12
CA LEU A 320 -28.96 -25.52 -24.36
C LEU A 320 -28.29 -26.85 -23.94
N SER A 321 -29.06 -27.94 -23.85
CA SER A 321 -28.53 -29.27 -23.52
C SER A 321 -27.75 -29.91 -24.67
N ASP A 322 -27.91 -29.41 -25.90
CA ASP A 322 -27.23 -29.90 -27.10
C ASP A 322 -26.03 -29.00 -27.43
N ARG A 323 -24.83 -29.58 -27.43
CA ARG A 323 -23.57 -28.85 -27.63
C ARG A 323 -23.50 -28.12 -28.98
N ASP A 324 -24.12 -28.65 -30.03
CA ASP A 324 -24.08 -28.04 -31.37
C ASP A 324 -25.10 -26.89 -31.52
N LYS A 325 -26.08 -26.83 -30.61
CA LYS A 325 -27.18 -25.87 -30.61
C LYS A 325 -27.06 -24.81 -29.52
N ALA A 326 -26.31 -25.08 -28.45
CA ALA A 326 -26.23 -24.23 -27.27
C ALA A 326 -25.77 -22.80 -27.59
N SER A 327 -24.69 -22.64 -28.37
CA SER A 327 -24.19 -21.29 -28.76
C SER A 327 -25.25 -20.49 -29.53
N LYS A 328 -25.89 -21.10 -30.55
CA LYS A 328 -26.98 -20.45 -31.31
C LYS A 328 -28.18 -20.11 -30.43
N SER A 329 -28.46 -20.95 -29.45
CA SER A 329 -29.55 -20.75 -28.50
C SER A 329 -29.26 -19.57 -27.56
N LEU A 330 -28.02 -19.45 -27.07
CA LEU A 330 -27.57 -18.32 -26.25
C LEU A 330 -27.65 -16.99 -27.01
N ASP A 331 -27.19 -16.95 -28.26
CA ASP A 331 -27.28 -15.77 -29.14
C ASP A 331 -28.73 -15.28 -29.30
N LEU A 332 -29.69 -16.20 -29.47
CA LEU A 332 -31.11 -15.84 -29.53
C LEU A 332 -31.70 -15.48 -28.17
N LEU A 333 -31.30 -16.16 -27.10
CA LEU A 333 -31.75 -15.86 -25.74
C LEU A 333 -31.33 -14.44 -25.31
N ALA A 334 -30.23 -13.89 -25.82
CA ALA A 334 -29.88 -12.49 -25.59
C ALA A 334 -30.98 -11.50 -26.01
N LYS A 335 -31.81 -11.86 -27.00
CA LYS A 335 -32.94 -11.04 -27.49
C LYS A 335 -34.29 -11.46 -26.89
N TRP A 336 -34.51 -12.77 -26.73
CA TRP A 336 -35.84 -13.32 -26.41
C TRP A 336 -36.04 -13.65 -24.93
N ALA A 337 -34.97 -13.81 -24.14
CA ALA A 337 -35.07 -14.26 -22.76
C ALA A 337 -35.79 -13.26 -21.85
N THR A 338 -36.43 -13.80 -20.81
CA THR A 338 -36.93 -13.07 -19.65
C THR A 338 -36.16 -13.51 -18.40
N ALA A 339 -36.44 -12.90 -17.25
CA ALA A 339 -35.89 -13.30 -15.95
C ALA A 339 -36.03 -14.81 -15.67
N ALA A 340 -37.09 -15.44 -16.17
CA ALA A 340 -37.35 -16.87 -15.97
C ALA A 340 -36.32 -17.81 -16.63
N GLN A 341 -35.57 -17.34 -17.64
CA GLN A 341 -34.56 -18.16 -18.33
C GLN A 341 -33.13 -17.96 -17.79
N LEU A 342 -32.90 -16.95 -16.94
CA LEU A 342 -31.57 -16.64 -16.43
C LEU A 342 -30.92 -17.81 -15.67
N PRO A 343 -31.64 -18.59 -14.81
CA PRO A 343 -31.03 -19.72 -14.12
C PRO A 343 -30.48 -20.77 -15.10
N ALA A 344 -31.22 -21.08 -16.18
CA ALA A 344 -30.78 -22.04 -17.18
C ALA A 344 -29.51 -21.57 -17.92
N ILE A 345 -29.41 -20.27 -18.22
CA ILE A 345 -28.21 -19.68 -18.83
C ILE A 345 -27.04 -19.70 -17.83
N ALA A 346 -27.28 -19.38 -16.56
CA ALA A 346 -26.27 -19.44 -15.51
C ALA A 346 -25.75 -20.86 -15.28
N ASP A 347 -26.60 -21.88 -15.40
CA ASP A 347 -26.19 -23.29 -15.32
C ASP A 347 -25.22 -23.67 -16.44
N VAL A 348 -25.41 -23.14 -17.66
CA VAL A 348 -24.45 -23.30 -18.76
C VAL A 348 -23.10 -22.68 -18.40
N ALA A 349 -23.08 -21.49 -17.79
CA ALA A 349 -21.86 -20.82 -17.35
C ALA A 349 -21.15 -21.56 -16.19
N LYS A 350 -21.91 -22.10 -15.24
CA LYS A 350 -21.39 -22.79 -14.04
C LYS A 350 -20.86 -24.19 -14.33
N SER A 351 -21.46 -24.91 -15.27
CA SER A 351 -21.09 -26.30 -15.56
C SER A 351 -19.67 -26.42 -16.11
N SER A 352 -18.79 -27.11 -15.38
CA SER A 352 -17.41 -27.42 -15.81
C SER A 352 -17.35 -28.42 -16.96
N GLN A 353 -18.45 -29.12 -17.26
CA GLN A 353 -18.55 -30.03 -18.41
C GLN A 353 -18.71 -29.28 -19.73
N ASN A 354 -19.10 -28.00 -19.68
CA ASN A 354 -19.23 -27.16 -20.85
C ASN A 354 -17.86 -26.60 -21.27
N PRO A 355 -17.58 -26.53 -22.58
CA PRO A 355 -16.38 -25.87 -23.08
C PRO A 355 -16.27 -24.42 -22.59
N THR A 356 -15.06 -23.94 -22.31
CA THR A 356 -14.83 -22.58 -21.80
C THR A 356 -15.43 -21.49 -22.70
N HIS A 357 -15.40 -21.64 -24.02
CA HIS A 357 -15.99 -20.66 -24.94
C HIS A 357 -17.52 -20.55 -24.74
N LEU A 358 -18.21 -21.68 -24.55
CA LEU A 358 -19.65 -21.72 -24.31
C LEU A 358 -20.01 -21.12 -22.95
N ARG A 359 -19.21 -21.41 -21.90
CA ARG A 359 -19.37 -20.79 -20.58
C ARG A 359 -19.22 -19.27 -20.63
N ARG A 360 -18.27 -18.77 -21.43
CA ARG A 360 -18.05 -17.33 -21.67
C ARG A 360 -19.20 -16.68 -22.43
N GLU A 361 -19.75 -17.38 -23.42
CA GLU A 361 -20.91 -16.93 -24.20
C GLU A 361 -22.19 -16.85 -23.34
N ALA A 362 -22.38 -17.79 -22.43
CA ALA A 362 -23.47 -17.75 -21.45
C ALA A 362 -23.35 -16.53 -20.54
N LEU A 363 -22.15 -16.21 -20.02
CA LEU A 363 -21.92 -14.99 -19.24
C LEU A 363 -22.15 -13.71 -20.06
N ALA A 364 -21.73 -13.69 -21.33
CA ALA A 364 -22.00 -12.56 -22.22
C ALA A 364 -23.50 -12.37 -22.49
N THR A 365 -24.25 -13.47 -22.58
CA THR A 365 -25.71 -13.46 -22.73
C THR A 365 -26.38 -12.87 -21.50
N LEU A 366 -25.98 -13.31 -20.29
CA LEU A 366 -26.47 -12.73 -19.03
C LEU A 366 -26.16 -11.22 -18.92
N ALA A 367 -24.95 -10.82 -19.32
CA ALA A 367 -24.53 -9.42 -19.36
C ALA A 367 -25.36 -8.58 -20.34
N ALA A 368 -25.83 -9.17 -21.45
CA ALA A 368 -26.69 -8.50 -22.42
C ALA A 368 -28.13 -8.30 -21.88
N ILE A 369 -28.64 -9.27 -21.10
CA ILE A 369 -29.98 -9.19 -20.51
C ILE A 369 -30.04 -8.16 -19.36
N LYS A 370 -28.93 -7.96 -18.64
CA LYS A 370 -28.77 -6.93 -17.59
C LYS A 370 -29.75 -7.03 -16.40
N ASP A 371 -30.23 -8.23 -16.09
CA ASP A 371 -31.07 -8.44 -14.92
C ASP A 371 -30.20 -8.75 -13.69
N PRO A 372 -30.19 -7.89 -12.65
CA PRO A 372 -29.30 -8.02 -11.51
C PRO A 372 -29.64 -9.20 -10.58
N THR A 373 -30.83 -9.79 -10.70
CA THR A 373 -31.23 -10.95 -9.88
C THR A 373 -30.34 -12.16 -10.08
N ILE A 374 -29.61 -12.22 -11.20
CA ILE A 374 -28.67 -13.32 -11.50
C ILE A 374 -27.30 -13.16 -10.82
N ALA A 375 -26.99 -12.00 -10.24
CA ALA A 375 -25.67 -11.73 -9.66
C ALA A 375 -25.23 -12.79 -8.61
N PRO A 376 -26.09 -13.27 -7.69
CA PRO A 376 -25.72 -14.31 -6.73
C PRO A 376 -25.36 -15.65 -7.37
N GLU A 377 -25.93 -15.99 -8.53
CA GLU A 377 -25.67 -17.24 -9.22
C GLU A 377 -24.31 -17.24 -9.94
N ILE A 378 -23.86 -16.08 -10.41
CA ILE A 378 -22.59 -15.96 -11.15
C ILE A 378 -21.42 -15.46 -10.30
N ALA A 379 -21.66 -14.81 -9.15
CA ALA A 379 -20.60 -14.38 -8.23
C ALA A 379 -19.66 -15.51 -7.76
N PRO A 380 -20.12 -16.76 -7.53
CA PRO A 380 -19.21 -17.87 -7.21
C PRO A 380 -18.17 -18.19 -8.29
N LEU A 381 -18.38 -17.73 -9.53
CA LEU A 381 -17.44 -17.88 -10.64
C LEU A 381 -16.30 -16.87 -10.60
N LEU A 382 -16.29 -15.91 -9.66
CA LEU A 382 -15.20 -14.95 -9.49
C LEU A 382 -13.84 -15.61 -9.20
N LYS A 383 -13.84 -16.84 -8.66
CA LYS A 383 -12.62 -17.65 -8.44
C LYS A 383 -12.10 -18.35 -9.71
N ASP A 384 -12.93 -18.45 -10.76
CA ASP A 384 -12.54 -19.14 -11.99
C ASP A 384 -11.64 -18.22 -12.83
N PHE A 385 -10.35 -18.49 -12.81
CA PHE A 385 -9.34 -17.73 -13.57
C PHE A 385 -9.66 -17.67 -15.08
N GLY A 386 -10.17 -18.77 -15.66
CA GLY A 386 -10.49 -18.86 -17.08
C GLY A 386 -11.71 -18.03 -17.51
N LEU A 387 -12.58 -17.69 -16.55
CA LEU A 387 -13.78 -16.88 -16.76
C LEU A 387 -13.71 -15.48 -16.14
N SER A 388 -12.62 -15.14 -15.43
CA SER A 388 -12.51 -13.91 -14.64
C SER A 388 -12.90 -12.65 -15.41
N SER A 389 -12.40 -12.47 -16.64
CA SER A 389 -12.77 -11.32 -17.47
C SER A 389 -14.27 -11.25 -17.78
N ASN A 390 -14.88 -12.39 -18.08
CA ASN A 390 -16.28 -12.49 -18.48
C ASN A 390 -17.21 -12.30 -17.28
N VAL A 391 -16.89 -12.89 -16.13
CA VAL A 391 -17.69 -12.74 -14.89
C VAL A 391 -17.63 -11.30 -14.40
N LYS A 392 -16.45 -10.66 -14.44
CA LYS A 392 -16.30 -9.23 -14.12
C LYS A 392 -17.16 -8.36 -15.02
N SER A 393 -17.02 -8.49 -16.34
CA SER A 393 -17.81 -7.70 -17.30
C SER A 393 -19.31 -7.92 -17.13
N ALA A 394 -19.73 -9.17 -16.86
CA ALA A 394 -21.14 -9.47 -16.61
C ALA A 394 -21.65 -8.77 -15.35
N LEU A 395 -20.98 -8.93 -14.21
CA LEU A 395 -21.39 -8.31 -12.94
C LEU A 395 -21.37 -6.78 -12.99
N ILE A 396 -20.42 -6.17 -13.71
CA ILE A 396 -20.39 -4.72 -13.94
C ILE A 396 -21.57 -4.28 -14.80
N ALA A 397 -21.92 -5.05 -15.84
CA ALA A 397 -23.06 -4.74 -16.71
C ALA A 397 -24.42 -4.82 -16.01
N LEU A 398 -24.52 -5.59 -14.91
CA LEU A 398 -25.71 -5.66 -14.05
C LEU A 398 -25.90 -4.40 -13.17
N GLY A 399 -24.87 -3.55 -13.08
CA GLY A 399 -24.93 -2.28 -12.33
C GLY A 399 -24.86 -2.44 -10.81
N PRO A 400 -25.13 -1.35 -10.04
CA PRO A 400 -24.91 -1.29 -8.59
C PRO A 400 -25.67 -2.35 -7.79
N THR A 401 -26.83 -2.80 -8.29
CA THR A 401 -27.65 -3.86 -7.69
C THR A 401 -26.96 -5.22 -7.61
N ALA A 402 -25.86 -5.43 -8.35
CA ALA A 402 -25.02 -6.63 -8.22
C ALA A 402 -24.03 -6.55 -7.05
N ALA A 403 -23.73 -5.36 -6.52
CA ALA A 403 -22.72 -5.17 -5.48
C ALA A 403 -22.94 -6.06 -4.23
N PRO A 404 -24.17 -6.24 -3.70
CA PRO A 404 -24.40 -7.12 -2.55
C PRO A 404 -24.02 -8.59 -2.80
N ALA A 405 -24.12 -9.08 -4.04
CA ALA A 405 -23.69 -10.43 -4.39
C ALA A 405 -22.17 -10.57 -4.51
N VAL A 406 -21.47 -9.46 -4.80
CA VAL A 406 -20.01 -9.42 -4.97
C VAL A 406 -19.30 -9.14 -3.65
N ALA A 407 -19.91 -8.35 -2.76
CA ALA A 407 -19.32 -7.94 -1.49
C ALA A 407 -18.74 -9.10 -0.66
N PRO A 408 -19.41 -10.26 -0.50
CA PRO A 408 -18.85 -11.40 0.25
C PRO A 408 -17.49 -11.90 -0.23
N TYR A 409 -17.11 -11.60 -1.47
CA TYR A 409 -15.83 -11.99 -2.05
C TYR A 409 -14.72 -10.96 -1.82
N PHE A 410 -15.00 -9.79 -1.22
CA PHE A 410 -14.07 -8.67 -1.09
C PHE A 410 -12.79 -9.00 -0.30
N ASN A 411 -12.89 -9.89 0.70
CA ASN A 411 -11.75 -10.39 1.47
C ASN A 411 -11.56 -11.91 1.36
N ALA A 412 -12.22 -12.55 0.38
CA ALA A 412 -12.16 -14.00 0.19
C ALA A 412 -10.73 -14.55 0.24
N GLU A 413 -10.59 -15.77 0.76
CA GLU A 413 -9.29 -16.45 0.82
C GLU A 413 -8.67 -16.62 -0.57
N ASP A 414 -9.49 -17.05 -1.55
CA ASP A 414 -9.09 -17.16 -2.95
C ASP A 414 -8.68 -15.79 -3.51
N SER A 415 -7.42 -15.67 -3.94
CA SER A 415 -6.87 -14.41 -4.42
C SER A 415 -7.50 -13.94 -5.72
N THR A 416 -7.94 -14.85 -6.58
CA THR A 416 -8.60 -14.53 -7.85
C THR A 416 -9.97 -13.91 -7.57
N ALA A 417 -10.79 -14.56 -6.75
CA ALA A 417 -12.09 -14.05 -6.34
C ALA A 417 -11.96 -12.69 -5.64
N ARG A 418 -11.01 -12.58 -4.70
CA ARG A 418 -10.75 -11.34 -3.95
C ARG A 418 -10.37 -10.17 -4.85
N ASN A 419 -9.41 -10.38 -5.75
CA ASN A 419 -8.95 -9.32 -6.65
C ASN A 419 -10.05 -8.91 -7.63
N ASN A 420 -10.79 -9.88 -8.18
CA ASN A 420 -11.91 -9.61 -9.08
C ASN A 420 -13.03 -8.85 -8.36
N ALA A 421 -13.39 -9.26 -7.13
CA ALA A 421 -14.43 -8.59 -6.34
C ALA A 421 -14.05 -7.14 -5.99
N ARG A 422 -12.81 -6.91 -5.57
CA ARG A 422 -12.28 -5.55 -5.31
C ARG A 422 -12.32 -4.65 -6.54
N GLU A 423 -11.99 -5.21 -7.70
CA GLU A 423 -12.03 -4.47 -8.98
C GLU A 423 -13.46 -4.12 -9.40
N ILE A 424 -14.40 -5.06 -9.27
CA ILE A 424 -15.82 -4.84 -9.59
C ILE A 424 -16.42 -3.78 -8.65
N LEU A 425 -16.27 -3.95 -7.34
CA LEU A 425 -16.88 -3.05 -6.36
C LEU A 425 -16.34 -1.62 -6.48
N ARG A 426 -15.09 -1.43 -6.94
CA ARG A 426 -14.56 -0.09 -7.24
C ARG A 426 -15.25 0.59 -8.43
N GLN A 427 -15.76 -0.20 -9.38
CA GLN A 427 -16.45 0.31 -10.57
C GLN A 427 -17.95 0.47 -10.36
N LEU A 428 -18.52 -0.20 -9.36
CA LEU A 428 -19.92 -0.06 -8.99
C LEU A 428 -20.12 1.14 -8.06
N GLU A 429 -21.17 1.91 -8.31
CA GLU A 429 -21.55 3.02 -7.45
C GLU A 429 -22.04 2.53 -6.08
N ASN A 430 -21.82 3.34 -5.04
CA ASN A 430 -22.31 3.10 -3.67
C ASN A 430 -21.82 1.77 -3.03
N ALA A 431 -20.63 1.30 -3.42
CA ALA A 431 -20.07 0.06 -2.88
C ALA A 431 -19.39 0.21 -1.51
N ASP A 432 -19.01 1.42 -1.09
CA ASP A 432 -18.20 1.65 0.12
C ASP A 432 -18.89 1.15 1.40
N ASP A 433 -20.18 1.46 1.58
CA ASP A 433 -20.97 1.00 2.74
C ASP A 433 -21.09 -0.53 2.78
N LEU A 434 -21.24 -1.16 1.60
CA LEU A 434 -21.30 -2.62 1.48
C LEU A 434 -19.94 -3.26 1.80
N ILE A 435 -18.84 -2.63 1.36
CA ILE A 435 -17.48 -3.08 1.67
C ILE A 435 -17.24 -3.03 3.19
N LEU A 436 -17.61 -1.92 3.85
CA LEU A 436 -17.43 -1.78 5.29
C LEU A 436 -18.34 -2.73 6.09
N ALA A 437 -19.59 -2.91 5.67
CA ALA A 437 -20.48 -3.90 6.27
C ALA A 437 -19.95 -5.33 6.11
N GLN A 438 -19.35 -5.65 4.96
CA GLN A 438 -18.71 -6.94 4.75
C GLN A 438 -17.45 -7.09 5.62
N ILE A 439 -16.62 -6.06 5.76
CA ILE A 439 -15.44 -6.09 6.62
C ILE A 439 -15.83 -6.41 8.07
N VAL A 440 -16.89 -5.78 8.59
CA VAL A 440 -17.41 -6.11 9.94
C VAL A 440 -17.78 -7.60 10.03
N THR A 441 -18.40 -8.14 8.98
CA THR A 441 -18.75 -9.57 8.92
C THR A 441 -17.51 -10.48 8.87
N ASP A 442 -16.51 -10.13 8.06
CA ASP A 442 -15.28 -10.90 7.88
C ASP A 442 -14.43 -10.91 9.15
N LEU A 443 -14.33 -9.77 9.85
CA LEU A 443 -13.65 -9.68 11.14
C LEU A 443 -14.31 -10.59 12.19
N ALA A 444 -15.64 -10.62 12.22
CA ALA A 444 -16.40 -11.40 13.19
C ALA A 444 -16.38 -12.92 12.89
N LYS A 445 -16.64 -13.30 11.64
CA LYS A 445 -16.96 -14.69 11.26
C LYS A 445 -16.05 -15.29 10.19
N GLY A 446 -15.20 -14.50 9.56
CA GLY A 446 -14.31 -14.96 8.49
C GLY A 446 -13.20 -15.87 8.99
N SER A 447 -12.58 -16.59 8.06
CA SER A 447 -11.36 -17.36 8.30
C SER A 447 -10.19 -16.44 8.67
N ASN A 448 -9.09 -17.00 9.19
CA ASN A 448 -7.88 -16.22 9.49
C ASN A 448 -7.33 -15.45 8.27
N ASN A 449 -7.50 -16.01 7.07
CA ASN A 449 -7.07 -15.36 5.83
C ASN A 449 -8.01 -14.21 5.45
N GLU A 450 -9.33 -14.39 5.61
CA GLU A 450 -10.32 -13.33 5.38
C GLU A 450 -10.17 -12.18 6.38
N ARG A 451 -10.01 -12.50 7.67
CA ARG A 451 -9.71 -11.51 8.72
C ARG A 451 -8.44 -10.73 8.42
N ARG A 452 -7.35 -11.42 8.02
CA ARG A 452 -6.10 -10.75 7.65
C ARG A 452 -6.26 -9.84 6.43
N ASN A 453 -7.00 -10.27 5.41
CA ASN A 453 -7.30 -9.46 4.23
C ASN A 453 -8.13 -8.21 4.58
N ALA A 454 -9.07 -8.34 5.51
CA ALA A 454 -9.87 -7.24 6.03
C ALA A 454 -9.02 -6.24 6.83
N LEU A 455 -8.16 -6.73 7.73
CA LEU A 455 -7.22 -5.90 8.49
C LEU A 455 -6.23 -5.16 7.57
N GLU A 456 -5.71 -5.83 6.54
CA GLU A 456 -4.82 -5.21 5.56
C GLU A 456 -5.53 -4.07 4.80
N TYR A 457 -6.80 -4.24 4.45
CA TYR A 457 -7.57 -3.17 3.82
C TYR A 457 -7.79 -1.98 4.76
N LEU A 458 -8.12 -2.22 6.03
CA LEU A 458 -8.39 -1.17 7.01
C LEU A 458 -7.20 -0.23 7.25
N LYS A 459 -5.97 -0.69 7.02
CA LYS A 459 -4.75 0.12 7.15
C LYS A 459 -4.82 1.40 6.31
N ASP A 460 -5.30 1.30 5.07
CA ASP A 460 -5.33 2.41 4.13
C ASP A 460 -6.73 2.99 3.90
N ALA A 461 -7.79 2.25 4.28
CA ALA A 461 -9.17 2.69 4.13
C ALA A 461 -9.48 4.02 4.85
N PRO A 462 -10.25 4.94 4.24
CA PRO A 462 -10.67 6.18 4.89
C PRO A 462 -11.60 5.88 6.07
N ILE A 463 -11.48 6.66 7.15
CA ILE A 463 -12.29 6.45 8.36
C ILE A 463 -13.73 6.87 8.06
N ALA A 464 -14.63 5.89 8.06
CA ALA A 464 -16.07 6.11 7.98
C ALA A 464 -16.65 6.06 9.40
N GLU A 465 -17.04 7.22 9.93
CA GLU A 465 -17.46 7.35 11.33
C GLU A 465 -18.67 6.46 11.68
N ALA A 466 -19.57 6.23 10.72
CA ALA A 466 -20.73 5.33 10.89
C ALA A 466 -20.34 3.87 11.22
N TYR A 467 -19.15 3.42 10.79
CA TYR A 467 -18.65 2.06 11.00
C TYR A 467 -17.56 1.98 12.06
N ARG A 468 -16.98 3.11 12.48
CA ARG A 468 -15.81 3.16 13.36
C ARG A 468 -16.01 2.36 14.65
N ALA A 469 -17.07 2.64 15.39
CA ALA A 469 -17.36 1.95 16.66
C ALA A 469 -17.63 0.44 16.48
N GLN A 470 -18.28 0.05 15.37
CA GLN A 470 -18.55 -1.34 15.06
C GLN A 470 -17.26 -2.09 14.73
N ILE A 471 -16.41 -1.52 13.87
CA ILE A 471 -15.09 -2.07 13.53
C ILE A 471 -14.22 -2.14 14.78
N ALA A 472 -14.13 -1.07 15.58
CA ALA A 472 -13.40 -1.04 16.84
C ALA A 472 -13.83 -2.19 17.75
N THR A 473 -15.13 -2.41 17.92
CA THR A 473 -15.66 -3.52 18.73
C THR A 473 -15.22 -4.89 18.19
N GLN A 474 -15.26 -5.11 16.88
CA GLN A 474 -14.83 -6.39 16.29
C GLN A 474 -13.34 -6.65 16.41
N LEU A 475 -12.50 -5.60 16.47
CA LEU A 475 -11.06 -5.75 16.63
C LEU A 475 -10.67 -6.32 18.02
N ASN A 476 -11.53 -6.21 19.03
CA ASN A 476 -11.24 -6.67 20.39
C ASN A 476 -10.98 -8.18 20.48
N SER A 477 -11.79 -8.99 19.79
CA SER A 477 -11.62 -10.45 19.81
C SER A 477 -10.27 -10.86 19.19
N LEU A 478 -9.84 -10.15 18.14
CA LEU A 478 -8.62 -10.41 17.39
C LEU A 478 -7.34 -10.08 18.16
N LEU A 479 -7.43 -9.29 19.24
CA LEU A 479 -6.28 -8.99 20.09
C LEU A 479 -5.80 -10.21 20.89
N THR A 480 -6.71 -11.14 21.20
CA THR A 480 -6.37 -12.38 21.91
C THR A 480 -5.67 -13.40 21.00
N GLU A 481 -5.88 -13.30 19.68
CA GLU A 481 -5.33 -14.20 18.67
C GLU A 481 -3.88 -13.82 18.34
N LYS A 482 -2.91 -14.66 18.74
CA LYS A 482 -1.47 -14.36 18.62
C LYS A 482 -1.04 -13.96 17.20
N ASP A 483 -1.58 -14.63 16.18
CA ASP A 483 -1.17 -14.44 14.79
C ASP A 483 -1.76 -13.17 14.14
N LEU A 484 -2.86 -12.66 14.70
CA LEU A 484 -3.58 -11.47 14.20
C LEU A 484 -3.38 -10.25 15.09
N ARG A 485 -2.90 -10.40 16.33
CA ARG A 485 -2.75 -9.32 17.31
C ARG A 485 -2.01 -8.10 16.78
N SER A 486 -0.89 -8.29 16.09
CA SER A 486 -0.10 -7.18 15.55
C SER A 486 -0.86 -6.39 14.49
N GLN A 487 -1.62 -7.08 13.63
CA GLN A 487 -2.45 -6.47 12.59
C GLN A 487 -3.68 -5.80 13.22
N ALA A 488 -4.29 -6.41 14.23
CA ALA A 488 -5.39 -5.82 15.00
C ALA A 488 -4.94 -4.53 15.71
N LEU A 489 -3.79 -4.54 16.39
CA LEU A 489 -3.22 -3.34 17.00
C LEU A 489 -2.96 -2.23 15.97
N ALA A 490 -2.43 -2.57 14.80
CA ALA A 490 -2.22 -1.60 13.72
C ALA A 490 -3.56 -1.01 13.21
N ALA A 491 -4.59 -1.83 13.06
CA ALA A 491 -5.93 -1.37 12.70
C ALA A 491 -6.54 -0.46 13.78
N ILE A 492 -6.41 -0.81 15.07
CA ILE A 492 -6.92 0.00 16.18
C ILE A 492 -6.27 1.39 16.23
N ARG A 493 -4.99 1.54 15.86
CA ARG A 493 -4.37 2.89 15.80
C ARG A 493 -5.13 3.86 14.90
N LYS A 494 -5.80 3.35 13.86
CA LYS A 494 -6.55 4.17 12.89
C LYS A 494 -8.05 4.14 13.13
N TRP A 495 -8.61 2.96 13.35
CA TRP A 495 -10.05 2.71 13.46
C TRP A 495 -10.56 2.58 14.89
N GLY A 496 -9.65 2.56 15.86
CA GLY A 496 -9.99 2.35 17.25
C GLY A 496 -10.71 3.53 17.88
N GLY A 497 -11.32 3.22 19.02
CA GLY A 497 -12.04 4.15 19.87
C GLY A 497 -12.06 3.65 21.33
N PRO A 498 -12.84 4.31 22.21
CA PRO A 498 -12.96 3.92 23.62
C PRO A 498 -13.48 2.48 23.82
N GLU A 499 -14.07 1.87 22.80
CA GLU A 499 -14.52 0.47 22.79
C GLU A 499 -13.35 -0.52 22.92
N ASN A 500 -12.12 -0.10 22.59
CA ASN A 500 -10.92 -0.94 22.64
C ASN A 500 -10.20 -0.90 23.99
N THR A 501 -10.48 0.12 24.83
CA THR A 501 -9.67 0.41 26.02
C THR A 501 -9.60 -0.77 26.98
N ASP A 502 -10.74 -1.36 27.34
CA ASP A 502 -10.77 -2.43 28.34
C ASP A 502 -10.07 -3.70 27.83
N ALA A 503 -10.22 -4.02 26.54
CA ALA A 503 -9.56 -5.17 25.90
C ALA A 503 -8.04 -5.00 25.82
N LEU A 504 -7.56 -3.79 25.53
CA LEU A 504 -6.14 -3.47 25.50
C LEU A 504 -5.53 -3.43 26.91
N VAL A 505 -6.25 -2.88 27.89
CA VAL A 505 -5.83 -2.87 29.30
C VAL A 505 -5.64 -4.30 29.81
N ALA A 506 -6.53 -5.23 29.48
CA ALA A 506 -6.42 -6.63 29.86
C ALA A 506 -5.17 -7.33 29.28
N LEU A 507 -4.54 -6.75 28.24
CA LEU A 507 -3.34 -7.30 27.59
C LEU A 507 -2.05 -6.62 28.04
N LEU A 508 -2.10 -5.61 28.91
CA LEU A 508 -0.91 -4.99 29.48
C LEU A 508 -0.14 -6.00 30.36
N ASP A 509 0.86 -6.64 29.76
CA ASP A 509 1.74 -7.58 30.44
C ASP A 509 3.05 -6.90 30.85
N LEU A 510 3.22 -6.70 32.15
CA LEU A 510 4.39 -6.04 32.74
C LEU A 510 5.69 -6.87 32.60
N GLU A 511 5.60 -8.17 32.32
CA GLU A 511 6.77 -9.05 32.12
C GLU A 511 7.27 -8.99 30.67
N LYS A 512 6.40 -8.63 29.72
CA LYS A 512 6.73 -8.53 28.29
C LYS A 512 6.88 -7.07 27.85
N SER A 513 8.02 -6.47 28.16
CA SER A 513 8.28 -5.04 27.96
C SER A 513 8.03 -4.50 26.53
N PHE A 514 8.28 -5.31 25.49
CA PHE A 514 7.98 -4.92 24.10
C PHE A 514 6.48 -4.94 23.78
N GLU A 515 5.75 -5.94 24.26
CA GLU A 515 4.29 -6.03 24.09
C GLU A 515 3.60 -4.92 24.91
N PHE A 516 4.07 -4.66 26.13
CA PHE A 516 3.64 -3.54 26.96
C PHE A 516 3.75 -2.22 26.22
N ARG A 517 4.92 -1.93 25.63
CA ARG A 517 5.15 -0.68 24.87
C ARG A 517 4.12 -0.51 23.76
N ASP A 518 3.95 -1.54 22.95
CA ASP A 518 3.11 -1.43 21.76
C ASP A 518 1.63 -1.19 22.15
N ILE A 519 1.15 -1.86 23.20
CA ILE A 519 -0.21 -1.73 23.74
C ILE A 519 -0.39 -0.37 24.45
N ALA A 520 0.53 0.02 25.33
CA ALA A 520 0.48 1.31 26.04
C ALA A 520 0.46 2.49 25.06
N ASN A 521 1.23 2.40 23.97
CA ASN A 521 1.22 3.41 22.92
C ASN A 521 -0.12 3.48 22.17
N VAL A 522 -0.78 2.35 21.92
CA VAL A 522 -2.14 2.36 21.32
C VAL A 522 -3.13 2.99 22.29
N LEU A 523 -3.13 2.56 23.56
CA LEU A 523 -4.00 3.11 24.60
C LEU A 523 -3.82 4.63 24.75
N ALA A 524 -2.59 5.12 24.71
CA ALA A 524 -2.31 6.55 24.78
C ALA A 524 -2.84 7.31 23.56
N GLN A 525 -2.72 6.75 22.36
CA GLN A 525 -3.28 7.33 21.13
C GLN A 525 -4.81 7.38 21.12
N LEU A 526 -5.47 6.41 21.77
CA LEU A 526 -6.93 6.44 21.93
C LEU A 526 -7.40 7.57 22.86
N GLY A 527 -6.53 8.03 23.77
CA GLY A 527 -6.82 9.17 24.65
C GLY A 527 -7.82 8.89 25.77
N ASP A 528 -8.21 7.63 25.99
CA ASP A 528 -9.19 7.25 27.01
C ASP A 528 -8.56 7.30 28.42
N PRO A 529 -9.10 8.13 29.34
CA PRO A 529 -8.57 8.26 30.71
C PRO A 529 -8.54 6.94 31.49
N ARG A 530 -9.38 5.96 31.14
CA ARG A 530 -9.40 4.63 31.80
C ARG A 530 -8.07 3.87 31.64
N ALA A 531 -7.26 4.22 30.64
CA ALA A 531 -5.96 3.61 30.42
C ALA A 531 -4.86 4.12 31.36
N ALA A 532 -5.05 5.28 31.99
CA ALA A 532 -4.00 5.97 32.73
C ALA A 532 -3.49 5.15 33.94
N GLU A 533 -4.39 4.62 34.77
CA GLU A 533 -4.03 3.83 35.94
C GLU A 533 -3.32 2.51 35.57
N PRO A 534 -3.84 1.68 34.64
CA PRO A 534 -3.12 0.50 34.18
C PRO A 534 -1.73 0.79 33.62
N ILE A 535 -1.55 1.84 32.82
CA ILE A 535 -0.23 2.19 32.27
C ILE A 535 0.72 2.63 33.38
N ALA A 536 0.23 3.39 34.38
CA ALA A 536 1.04 3.88 35.49
C ALA A 536 1.64 2.76 36.37
N THR A 537 1.03 1.58 36.40
CA THR A 537 1.62 0.39 37.05
C THR A 537 2.98 -0.03 36.47
N GLY A 538 3.30 0.42 35.25
CA GLY A 538 4.58 0.19 34.60
C GLY A 538 5.70 1.13 35.05
N ILE A 539 5.42 2.24 35.76
CA ILE A 539 6.44 3.22 36.18
C ILE A 539 7.49 2.61 37.12
N PRO A 540 7.13 1.82 38.16
CA PRO A 540 8.13 1.29 39.08
C PRO A 540 9.09 0.28 38.45
N LYS A 541 8.70 -0.37 37.35
CA LYS A 541 9.42 -1.50 36.76
C LYS A 541 10.46 -1.02 35.74
N PHE A 542 11.72 -1.42 35.93
CA PHE A 542 12.85 -0.95 35.12
C PHE A 542 12.63 -1.01 33.60
N PHE A 543 12.15 -2.14 33.06
CA PHE A 543 12.01 -2.35 31.62
C PHE A 543 10.77 -1.70 30.99
N THR A 544 9.71 -1.43 31.75
CA THR A 544 8.48 -0.80 31.25
C THR A 544 8.40 0.69 31.56
N ARG A 545 9.17 1.17 32.55
CA ARG A 545 9.15 2.55 33.05
C ARG A 545 9.18 3.58 31.93
N ARG A 546 10.15 3.47 31.01
CA ARG A 546 10.29 4.41 29.89
C ARG A 546 9.02 4.48 29.05
N TYR A 547 8.44 3.33 28.72
CA TYR A 547 7.27 3.23 27.86
C TYR A 547 5.99 3.68 28.58
N ALA A 548 5.88 3.40 29.88
CA ALA A 548 4.79 3.90 30.71
C ALA A 548 4.81 5.43 30.77
N ILE A 549 5.97 6.03 31.01
CA ILE A 549 6.13 7.49 31.05
C ILE A 549 5.79 8.12 29.69
N GLU A 550 6.30 7.57 28.57
CA GLU A 550 6.02 8.07 27.21
C GLU A 550 4.53 8.01 26.85
N ALA A 551 3.87 6.90 27.20
CA ALA A 551 2.44 6.73 26.98
C ALA A 551 1.59 7.67 27.86
N LEU A 552 1.95 7.84 29.13
CA LEU A 552 1.27 8.77 30.04
C LEU A 552 1.48 10.24 29.65
N GLU A 553 2.68 10.59 29.15
CA GLU A 553 2.94 11.92 28.59
C GLU A 553 2.03 12.18 27.39
N THR A 554 1.85 11.19 26.53
CA THR A 554 0.95 11.26 25.36
C THR A 554 -0.52 11.38 25.78
N LEU A 555 -0.96 10.69 26.85
CA LEU A 555 -2.29 10.88 27.45
C LEU A 555 -2.49 12.28 28.05
N GLY A 556 -1.41 12.94 28.45
CA GLY A 556 -1.44 14.31 28.95
C GLY A 556 -2.21 14.44 30.27
N PRO A 557 -3.11 15.44 30.42
CA PRO A 557 -3.82 15.71 31.68
C PRO A 557 -4.60 14.53 32.27
N ALA A 558 -5.05 13.59 31.43
CA ALA A 558 -5.76 12.39 31.88
C ALA A 558 -4.87 11.48 32.75
N ALA A 559 -3.54 11.55 32.60
CA ALA A 559 -2.58 10.75 33.36
C ALA A 559 -2.36 11.26 34.79
N GLU A 560 -2.66 12.52 35.09
CA GLU A 560 -2.23 13.17 36.34
C GLU A 560 -2.72 12.44 37.59
N ALA A 561 -3.99 12.00 37.60
CA ALA A 561 -4.55 11.30 38.75
C ALA A 561 -3.84 9.95 39.01
N ALA A 562 -3.47 9.24 37.94
CA ALA A 562 -2.80 7.95 38.02
C ALA A 562 -1.32 8.08 38.45
N VAL A 563 -0.67 9.21 38.18
CA VAL A 563 0.76 9.43 38.49
C VAL A 563 0.98 9.87 39.95
N VAL A 564 -0.02 10.47 40.60
CA VAL A 564 0.09 10.98 41.99
C VAL A 564 0.70 10.00 42.99
N PRO A 565 0.30 8.71 43.05
CA PRO A 565 0.87 7.76 44.00
C PRO A 565 2.39 7.60 43.86
N TYR A 566 2.92 7.75 42.64
CA TYR A 566 4.32 7.53 42.34
C TYR A 566 5.22 8.72 42.68
N LEU A 567 4.67 9.93 42.88
CA LEU A 567 5.43 11.11 43.31
C LEU A 567 6.02 10.97 44.73
N ALA A 568 5.46 10.07 45.53
CA ALA A 568 5.90 9.80 46.90
C ALA A 568 6.39 8.35 47.09
N ASP A 569 6.73 7.66 45.99
CA ASP A 569 7.24 6.29 46.01
C ASP A 569 8.59 6.21 46.74
N ASN A 570 8.86 5.08 47.39
CA ASN A 570 10.12 4.86 48.11
C ASN A 570 11.30 4.63 47.16
N ASP A 571 11.07 4.12 45.95
CA ASP A 571 12.09 4.12 44.89
C ASP A 571 12.26 5.55 44.37
N ARG A 572 13.40 6.15 44.74
CA ARG A 572 13.78 7.51 44.35
C ARG A 572 13.79 7.68 42.83
N THR A 573 14.07 6.62 42.06
CA THR A 573 14.03 6.69 40.60
C THR A 573 12.59 6.85 40.09
N THR A 574 11.67 6.06 40.64
CA THR A 574 10.24 6.12 40.34
C THR A 574 9.66 7.49 40.70
N ALA A 575 9.97 8.01 41.88
CA ALA A 575 9.53 9.35 42.30
C ALA A 575 10.07 10.46 41.40
N ARG A 576 11.33 10.38 40.98
CA ARG A 576 11.95 11.36 40.07
C ARG A 576 11.34 11.35 38.67
N GLU A 577 11.10 10.17 38.09
CA GLU A 577 10.46 10.07 36.77
C GLU A 577 9.00 10.52 36.81
N ALA A 578 8.26 10.17 37.85
CA ALA A 578 6.89 10.68 38.06
C ALA A 578 6.87 12.21 38.20
N ALA A 579 7.81 12.80 38.93
CA ALA A 579 7.95 14.24 39.06
C ALA A 579 8.22 14.91 37.70
N LYS A 580 9.16 14.34 36.92
CA LYS A 580 9.50 14.83 35.59
C LYS A 580 8.31 14.78 34.64
N LEU A 581 7.57 13.69 34.61
CA LEU A 581 6.34 13.54 33.81
C LEU A 581 5.30 14.61 34.15
N MET A 582 5.02 14.83 35.44
CA MET A 582 4.09 15.88 35.87
C MET A 582 4.59 17.29 35.48
N GLY A 583 5.91 17.49 35.50
CA GLY A 583 6.55 18.70 34.97
C GLY A 583 6.40 18.87 33.46
N GLN A 584 6.34 17.77 32.70
CA GLN A 584 6.12 17.77 31.26
C GLN A 584 4.66 18.06 30.90
N ILE A 585 3.70 17.47 31.63
CA ILE A 585 2.25 17.70 31.46
C ILE A 585 1.89 19.16 31.80
N ALA A 586 2.51 19.73 32.84
CA ALA A 586 2.54 21.17 33.14
C ALA A 586 1.18 21.89 33.30
N THR A 587 0.07 21.19 33.55
CA THR A 587 -1.20 21.87 33.86
C THR A 587 -1.14 22.57 35.22
N THR A 588 -2.13 23.44 35.48
CA THR A 588 -2.32 24.04 36.81
C THR A 588 -2.42 22.98 37.91
N ARG A 589 -3.12 21.87 37.66
CA ARG A 589 -3.24 20.77 38.61
C ARG A 589 -1.89 20.08 38.83
N SER A 590 -1.13 19.82 37.78
CA SER A 590 0.24 19.29 37.89
C SER A 590 1.13 20.17 38.78
N LYS A 591 1.09 21.49 38.62
CA LYS A 591 1.86 22.44 39.45
C LYS A 591 1.50 22.34 40.93
N THR A 592 0.20 22.26 41.24
CA THR A 592 -0.27 22.09 42.62
C THR A 592 0.17 20.76 43.22
N LEU A 593 0.09 19.67 42.44
CA LEU A 593 0.50 18.34 42.88
C LEU A 593 2.01 18.26 43.13
N LEU A 594 2.83 18.84 42.25
CA LEU A 594 4.29 18.94 42.42
C LEU A 594 4.66 19.73 43.67
N ALA A 595 4.05 20.90 43.89
CA ALA A 595 4.28 21.69 45.10
C ALA A 595 3.89 20.94 46.38
N GLY A 596 2.79 20.17 46.34
CA GLY A 596 2.38 19.28 47.42
C GLY A 596 3.40 18.17 47.71
N ALA A 597 3.81 17.45 46.67
CA ALA A 597 4.78 16.37 46.76
C ALA A 597 6.15 16.84 47.28
N ARG A 598 6.57 18.06 46.89
CA ARG A 598 7.82 18.67 47.34
C ARG A 598 7.87 18.84 48.86
N ARG A 599 6.77 19.32 49.47
CA ARG A 599 6.67 19.45 50.93
C ARG A 599 6.85 18.11 51.65
N ASN A 600 6.30 17.03 51.07
CA ASN A 600 6.46 15.68 51.60
C ASN A 600 7.93 15.19 51.47
N ALA A 601 8.54 15.36 50.29
CA ALA A 601 9.95 15.00 50.07
C ALA A 601 10.91 15.70 51.04
N VAL A 602 10.70 17.01 51.29
CA VAL A 602 11.45 17.78 52.29
C VAL A 602 11.26 17.21 53.68
N SER A 603 10.02 16.89 54.08
CA SER A 603 9.73 16.31 55.40
C SER A 603 10.39 14.94 55.62
N LYS A 604 10.57 14.16 54.54
CA LYS A 604 11.26 12.85 54.56
C LYS A 604 12.78 12.93 54.38
N GLY A 605 13.33 14.12 54.13
CA GLY A 605 14.76 14.31 53.87
C GLY A 605 15.24 13.78 52.51
N TRP A 606 14.34 13.62 51.52
CA TRP A 606 14.65 13.10 50.19
C TRP A 606 15.23 14.19 49.27
N LYS A 607 16.49 14.56 49.48
CA LYS A 607 17.12 15.71 48.81
C LYS A 607 17.08 15.65 47.27
N ASP A 608 17.42 14.51 46.68
CA ASP A 608 17.40 14.31 45.22
C ASP A 608 16.00 14.32 44.60
N VAL A 609 14.97 13.86 45.34
CA VAL A 609 13.57 13.89 44.91
C VAL A 609 13.02 15.31 45.05
N ASP A 610 13.36 16.04 46.13
CA ASP A 610 13.05 17.48 46.27
C ASP A 610 13.66 18.29 45.11
N GLU A 611 14.93 18.06 44.78
CA GLU A 611 15.59 18.69 43.63
C GLU A 611 14.88 18.39 42.31
N ALA A 612 14.48 17.13 42.08
CA ALA A 612 13.72 16.77 40.88
C ALA A 612 12.32 17.38 40.83
N LEU A 613 11.60 17.42 41.96
CA LEU A 613 10.29 18.05 42.09
C LEU A 613 10.37 19.56 41.89
N ALA A 614 11.42 20.20 42.43
CA ALA A 614 11.67 21.62 42.25
C ALA A 614 12.00 21.94 40.78
N ALA A 615 12.84 21.13 40.13
CA ALA A 615 13.16 21.26 38.72
C ALA A 615 11.92 21.06 37.83
N ALA A 616 11.09 20.05 38.11
CA ALA A 616 9.84 19.80 37.40
C ALA A 616 8.83 20.93 37.59
N LEU A 617 8.73 21.50 38.80
CA LEU A 617 7.86 22.64 39.08
C LEU A 617 8.35 23.90 38.34
N ALA A 618 9.65 24.17 38.35
CA ALA A 618 10.24 25.28 37.60
C ALA A 618 10.02 25.11 36.08
N GLN A 619 10.21 23.89 35.56
CA GLN A 619 9.91 23.55 34.18
C GLN A 619 8.43 23.77 33.85
N ALA A 620 7.51 23.33 34.70
CA ALA A 620 6.07 23.54 34.48
C ALA A 620 5.68 25.02 34.57
N GLN A 621 6.43 25.84 35.31
CA GLN A 621 6.21 27.29 35.39
C GLN A 621 6.67 28.02 34.11
N THR A 622 7.76 27.56 33.48
CA THR A 622 8.29 28.16 32.25
C THR A 622 7.62 27.61 30.99
N ARG A 623 7.03 26.42 31.05
CA ARG A 623 6.30 25.81 29.94
C ARG A 623 4.87 26.34 29.89
N GLN A 624 4.50 26.96 28.78
CA GLN A 624 3.10 27.23 28.44
C GLN A 624 2.38 25.87 28.29
N PRO A 625 1.14 25.71 28.78
CA PRO A 625 0.46 24.42 28.79
C PRO A 625 0.39 23.82 27.38
N PRO A 626 0.48 22.48 27.20
CA PRO A 626 0.39 21.87 25.88
C PRO A 626 -1.01 22.12 25.29
N GLY A 627 -1.09 23.07 24.35
CA GLY A 627 -2.34 23.52 23.75
C GLY A 627 -2.32 24.91 23.10
N GLU A 628 -1.16 25.49 22.83
CA GLU A 628 -1.06 26.80 22.17
C GLU A 628 0.07 26.76 21.11
N ILE A 629 -0.29 26.37 19.88
CA ILE A 629 0.52 26.52 18.65
C ILE A 629 -0.41 27.04 17.56
N ASP A 630 0.01 28.13 16.92
CA ASP A 630 -0.79 29.06 16.10
C ASP A 630 -1.58 28.42 14.95
N GLY A 631 -2.86 28.81 14.84
CA GLY A 631 -3.72 28.56 13.68
C GLY A 631 -5.23 28.63 13.93
N GLN A 632 -5.67 28.50 15.18
CA GLN A 632 -7.06 28.72 15.58
C GLN A 632 -7.03 29.68 16.79
N PRO A 633 -7.75 30.81 16.79
CA PRO A 633 -7.78 31.67 17.97
C PRO A 633 -8.51 30.93 19.09
N THR A 634 -7.76 30.27 19.97
CA THR A 634 -8.20 30.00 21.33
C THR A 634 -8.12 31.30 22.10
N THR A 635 -9.11 32.16 21.86
CA THR A 635 -9.45 33.23 22.79
C THR A 635 -9.58 32.57 24.17
N PRO A 636 -9.09 33.18 25.26
CA PRO A 636 -9.44 32.73 26.60
C PRO A 636 -10.95 32.53 26.65
N LEU A 637 -11.42 31.44 27.28
CA LEU A 637 -12.84 31.26 27.62
C LEU A 637 -13.23 32.29 28.69
N THR A 638 -13.16 33.56 28.33
CA THR A 638 -13.60 34.73 29.08
C THR A 638 -14.62 35.56 28.32
N ASP A 639 -15.04 35.15 27.12
CA ASP A 639 -16.28 35.63 26.47
C ASP A 639 -17.23 34.46 26.18
N ALA A 640 -17.48 33.66 27.20
CA ALA A 640 -18.70 32.85 27.23
C ALA A 640 -19.84 33.87 27.48
N GLU A 641 -20.36 34.49 26.41
CA GLU A 641 -21.43 35.48 26.50
C GLU A 641 -22.62 34.83 27.21
N PHE A 642 -22.81 35.20 28.48
CA PHE A 642 -23.92 34.72 29.27
C PHE A 642 -25.19 35.26 28.62
N ARG A 643 -26.05 34.34 28.18
CA ARG A 643 -27.36 34.68 27.65
C ARG A 643 -28.44 33.98 28.44
N THR A 644 -29.64 34.54 28.39
CA THR A 644 -30.81 33.91 28.98
C THR A 644 -31.33 32.83 28.03
N TRP A 645 -31.34 31.59 28.50
CA TRP A 645 -31.95 30.43 27.87
C TRP A 645 -33.34 30.24 28.41
N SER A 646 -34.28 29.87 27.56
CA SER A 646 -35.67 29.59 27.93
C SER A 646 -36.02 28.14 27.59
N ASP A 647 -36.85 27.54 28.43
CA ASP A 647 -37.43 26.24 28.11
C ASP A 647 -38.43 26.34 26.94
N ALA A 648 -38.87 25.20 26.41
CA ALA A 648 -39.82 25.15 25.30
C ALA A 648 -41.15 25.88 25.59
N SER A 649 -41.55 26.02 26.86
CA SER A 649 -42.74 26.77 27.26
C SER A 649 -42.50 28.27 27.50
N GLY A 650 -41.24 28.70 27.61
CA GLY A 650 -40.85 30.07 27.98
C GLY A 650 -41.06 30.43 29.45
N SER A 651 -41.55 29.50 30.28
CA SER A 651 -41.88 29.70 31.70
C SER A 651 -40.65 29.68 32.60
N PHE A 652 -39.60 28.97 32.19
CA PHE A 652 -38.35 28.83 32.93
C PHE A 652 -37.20 29.42 32.15
N ARG A 653 -36.46 30.31 32.83
CA ARG A 653 -35.31 31.01 32.25
C ARG A 653 -34.09 30.78 33.10
N ILE A 654 -32.95 30.55 32.45
CA ILE A 654 -31.67 30.38 33.11
C ILE A 654 -30.62 31.21 32.38
N GLU A 655 -29.75 31.86 33.14
CA GLU A 655 -28.58 32.54 32.59
C GLU A 655 -27.42 31.55 32.54
N ALA A 656 -26.88 31.32 31.35
CA ALA A 656 -25.77 30.39 31.15
C ALA A 656 -25.04 30.71 29.85
N ALA A 657 -23.78 30.29 29.76
CA ALA A 657 -23.03 30.34 28.53
C ALA A 657 -23.05 28.98 27.81
N PHE A 658 -23.16 28.99 26.48
CA PHE A 658 -23.10 27.78 25.68
C PHE A 658 -21.67 27.23 25.64
N VAL A 659 -21.48 25.99 26.09
CA VAL A 659 -20.18 25.32 26.08
C VAL A 659 -20.02 24.54 24.79
N ASP A 660 -20.86 23.53 24.59
CA ASP A 660 -20.76 22.58 23.48
C ASP A 660 -22.07 21.79 23.26
N PHE A 661 -22.19 21.07 22.14
CA PHE A 661 -23.28 20.14 21.85
C PHE A 661 -22.73 18.78 21.44
N SER A 662 -22.89 17.79 22.31
CA SER A 662 -22.41 16.42 22.12
C SER A 662 -23.46 15.41 22.58
N ASN A 663 -23.45 14.21 22.00
CA ASN A 663 -24.43 13.14 22.31
C ASN A 663 -25.90 13.59 22.20
N GLY A 664 -26.20 14.52 21.29
CA GLY A 664 -27.55 15.06 21.08
C GLY A 664 -28.06 15.98 22.19
N LYS A 665 -27.19 16.50 23.08
CA LYS A 665 -27.55 17.41 24.17
C LYS A 665 -26.65 18.65 24.19
N ALA A 666 -27.22 19.79 24.58
CA ALA A 666 -26.51 21.05 24.77
C ALA A 666 -25.93 21.15 26.19
N SER A 667 -24.65 21.48 26.32
CA SER A 667 -23.98 21.72 27.59
C SER A 667 -23.92 23.23 27.85
N LEU A 668 -24.58 23.66 28.93
CA LEU A 668 -24.65 25.07 29.34
C LEU A 668 -23.91 25.25 30.67
N LYS A 669 -23.04 26.26 30.76
CA LYS A 669 -22.31 26.61 31.99
C LYS A 669 -22.98 27.80 32.66
N LYS A 670 -23.46 27.61 33.88
CA LYS A 670 -24.01 28.67 34.72
C LYS A 670 -22.90 29.60 35.26
N PRO A 671 -23.24 30.80 35.76
CA PRO A 671 -22.28 31.73 36.35
C PRO A 671 -21.48 31.16 37.53
N ASP A 672 -22.08 30.24 38.30
CA ASP A 672 -21.45 29.52 39.41
C ASP A 672 -20.43 28.43 38.96
N GLY A 673 -20.27 28.24 37.65
CA GLY A 673 -19.37 27.27 37.05
C GLY A 673 -19.99 25.88 36.85
N ALA A 674 -21.22 25.62 37.31
CA ALA A 674 -21.89 24.34 37.12
C ALA A 674 -22.29 24.15 35.64
N ILE A 675 -21.96 22.99 35.08
CA ILE A 675 -22.35 22.60 33.72
C ILE A 675 -23.60 21.72 33.78
N ILE A 676 -24.64 22.11 33.06
CA ILE A 676 -25.87 21.34 32.91
C ILE A 676 -26.03 20.87 31.47
N SER A 677 -26.49 19.64 31.29
CA SER A 677 -26.75 19.07 29.96
C SER A 677 -28.26 19.04 29.72
N ILE A 678 -28.72 19.77 28.70
CA ILE A 678 -30.14 19.93 28.36
C ILE A 678 -30.38 19.35 26.98
N SER A 679 -31.42 18.51 26.85
CA SER A 679 -31.86 18.03 25.55
C SER A 679 -32.47 19.17 24.73
N PRO A 680 -32.15 19.31 23.43
CA PRO A 680 -32.66 20.41 22.61
C PRO A 680 -34.19 20.45 22.54
N THR A 681 -34.90 19.34 22.73
CA THR A 681 -36.37 19.30 22.78
C THR A 681 -36.97 20.06 23.97
N LYS A 682 -36.17 20.35 25.00
CA LYS A 682 -36.56 21.12 26.19
C LYS A 682 -36.21 22.60 26.09
N LEU A 683 -35.52 23.03 25.03
CA LEU A 683 -35.14 24.42 24.79
C LEU A 683 -36.14 25.10 23.84
N SER A 684 -36.28 26.41 23.96
CA SER A 684 -37.09 27.21 23.04
C SER A 684 -36.58 27.10 21.58
N ASP A 685 -37.45 27.39 20.62
CA ASP A 685 -37.07 27.42 19.19
C ASP A 685 -35.91 28.38 18.92
N VAL A 686 -35.93 29.53 19.58
CA VAL A 686 -34.89 30.57 19.46
C VAL A 686 -33.54 30.03 19.94
N ASP A 687 -33.52 29.33 21.06
CA ASP A 687 -32.29 28.79 21.66
C ASP A 687 -31.72 27.61 20.87
N ARG A 688 -32.60 26.80 20.26
CA ARG A 688 -32.19 25.72 19.35
C ARG A 688 -31.51 26.28 18.10
N THR A 689 -32.08 27.32 17.49
CA THR A 689 -31.51 27.99 16.32
C THR A 689 -30.16 28.62 16.65
N TYR A 690 -30.05 29.28 17.81
CA TYR A 690 -28.78 29.84 18.28
C TYR A 690 -27.69 28.77 18.42
N ILE A 691 -28.00 27.60 18.98
CA ILE A 691 -27.06 26.48 19.08
C ILE A 691 -26.61 26.04 17.67
N GLN A 692 -27.55 25.84 16.74
CA GLN A 692 -27.24 25.40 15.38
C GLN A 692 -26.36 26.41 14.63
N GLU A 693 -26.65 27.70 14.74
CA GLU A 693 -25.83 28.75 14.14
C GLU A 693 -24.44 28.84 14.76
N THR A 694 -24.35 28.71 16.09
CA THR A 694 -23.08 28.72 16.82
C THR A 694 -22.23 27.51 16.45
N MET A 695 -22.83 26.33 16.30
CA MET A 695 -22.13 25.12 15.82
C MET A 695 -21.65 25.28 14.37
N LYS A 696 -22.45 25.88 13.49
CA LYS A 696 -22.02 26.19 12.12
C LYS A 696 -20.83 27.15 12.09
N ARG A 697 -20.83 28.19 12.91
CA ARG A 697 -19.73 29.16 13.02
C ARG A 697 -18.44 28.57 13.60
N ARG A 698 -18.55 27.55 14.47
CA ARG A 698 -17.39 26.87 15.08
C ARG A 698 -16.85 25.69 14.25
N GLY A 699 -17.63 25.21 13.26
CA GLY A 699 -17.28 24.07 12.40
C GLY A 699 -16.84 24.44 10.98
N SER A 700 -16.73 25.74 10.67
CA SER A 700 -16.07 26.31 9.48
C SER A 700 -14.74 26.91 9.87
#